data_AF-A0A9Q0MSG2-F1
#
_entry.id   AF-A0A9Q0MSG2-F1
#
_cell.length_a   1.000
_cell.length_b   1.000
_cell.length_c   1.000
_cell.angle_alpha   90.00
_cell.angle_beta   90.00
_cell.angle_gamma   90.00
#
_symmetry.space_group_name_H-M   'P 1'
#
loop_
_entity.id
_entity.type
_entity.pdbx_description
1 polymer ?
#
loop_
_entity_poly.entity_id
_entity_poly.type
_entity_poly.pdbx_seq_one_letter_code
_entity_poly.pdbx_strand_id
1 'polypeptide(L)'
;KLIGRHLRSHDGKGIRAFLGIPYAEPPVGDLRFRPPVAAKPWEDERLAVKDSDICIQRDPFRRDIEIQGSEDCLYLNVYTPQFPQSDEPLDVMVFFHGGGWQCGSGISAFYGPDHLMDHEIIYVGANFRLGPLGFLSTGQEDCPGNNGLKDQTMVLQWIQDNISAFGGDKNKVTIFGESAGGASVTYHMMSPLSKGLFHRGISQSGTNLDPWAQPAHETVAPKRAARLGEMVGCPKIGNSWSEMLKCLRKSEAADITKAFYNFFEWDTDPMIPFPPVVEPDIPGAFITQHPRDVYEPHAISLPWMTGLTSDEGAMKSAPIINLPELYSDFNTNTEKALPIALNYNHHEKDVQETITKNIRKFYFNNGKLSKETHQNLTNLFTDGWFLAGMDEYLRIRLLGGNKRKSEPGPTYIYLFSHKGQASFTEIFKGGRENFYGTCHAEELQYLFPIGKELFISAAPSKQDTEVRKAITKLWVNFAKTGNPTPPETRLPKWNPAKGYPLDYLRIGNLYTEESPLIDMELGLMDERAEFWRKLQAHLPAKSFMETLYTGHIHGFPPSTNVSANTWASQGGIVALGVVLGSSISLVGLAFAFITYSLFSDLRSLAGTALLSLLASLFMGQLLFVVGVGGIQDAELCLSLSLALLFMKLASLCWLCCCCHHSLTLFRSNANLIPRPEAKMGRALAYYSLLSWGFPLIMVAVAAAFEYKENEHHISGQQVSSLIITELNSKNNCWLMKGSGYIFGFLIPSSILLFIGLYMAVTAKKISKMTAGMQIDSKVRNKLEKLRGLQINLFIRILLMFATVVTFGAIASLRNSTQFWCIYSIAQGVQGIVTTLLVTCNCKILKLYTTPRMHKNRKGRYSGLQDGEGGRYGVLSVTNPNYAEDADGLINDADSSLVKMNYSEGNLIERTDYKENTDNVKNDLINALSIAELSKSPLPQCQSASSSPSGRFL
;
A
#
# COMPACT_ATOMS: atom_id res chain seq x y z
N LYS A 1 -26.20 -37.23 -16.36
CA LYS A 1 -24.98 -38.06 -16.10
C LYS A 1 -23.78 -37.56 -16.93
N LEU A 2 -22.56 -38.05 -16.71
CA LEU A 2 -21.35 -37.73 -17.50
C LEU A 2 -20.73 -38.99 -18.13
N ILE A 3 -20.33 -38.90 -19.40
CA ILE A 3 -19.55 -39.93 -20.11
C ILE A 3 -18.15 -39.36 -20.37
N GLY A 4 -17.14 -39.86 -19.65
CA GLY A 4 -15.74 -39.50 -19.85
C GLY A 4 -15.01 -40.39 -20.87
N ARG A 5 -13.69 -40.21 -20.97
CA ARG A 5 -12.79 -41.05 -21.78
C ARG A 5 -11.66 -41.65 -20.93
N HIS A 6 -11.02 -42.69 -21.45
CA HIS A 6 -9.81 -43.24 -20.84
C HIS A 6 -8.56 -42.58 -21.41
N LEU A 7 -7.59 -42.28 -20.54
CA LEU A 7 -6.25 -41.78 -20.89
C LEU A 7 -5.18 -42.63 -20.18
N ARG A 8 -3.90 -42.36 -20.47
CA ARG A 8 -2.77 -42.91 -19.71
C ARG A 8 -1.92 -41.78 -19.13
N SER A 9 -1.38 -41.99 -17.95
CA SER A 9 -0.33 -41.15 -17.37
C SER A 9 1.00 -41.36 -18.11
N HIS A 10 2.04 -40.60 -17.75
CA HIS A 10 3.35 -40.76 -18.37
C HIS A 10 3.99 -42.13 -18.10
N ASP A 11 3.91 -42.66 -16.87
CA ASP A 11 4.30 -44.03 -16.53
C ASP A 11 3.26 -45.09 -17.00
N GLY A 12 2.27 -44.69 -17.80
CA GLY A 12 1.32 -45.58 -18.47
C GLY A 12 0.12 -46.01 -17.62
N LYS A 13 -0.08 -45.45 -16.43
CA LYS A 13 -1.20 -45.78 -15.53
C LYS A 13 -2.54 -45.34 -16.13
N GLY A 14 -3.60 -46.12 -15.91
CA GLY A 14 -4.92 -45.81 -16.48
C GLY A 14 -5.58 -44.62 -15.77
N ILE A 15 -6.11 -43.68 -16.55
CA ILE A 15 -6.83 -42.48 -16.07
C ILE A 15 -8.25 -42.49 -16.63
N ARG A 16 -9.23 -42.14 -15.82
CA ARG A 16 -10.58 -41.72 -16.26
C ARG A 16 -10.60 -40.19 -16.30
N ALA A 17 -10.84 -39.63 -17.49
CA ALA A 17 -10.83 -38.21 -17.75
C ALA A 17 -12.22 -37.73 -18.17
N PHE A 18 -12.70 -36.67 -17.53
CA PHE A 18 -13.98 -36.02 -17.82
C PHE A 18 -13.70 -34.55 -18.14
N LEU A 19 -13.88 -34.17 -19.40
CA LEU A 19 -13.45 -32.88 -19.95
C LEU A 19 -14.65 -32.00 -20.31
N GLY A 20 -14.52 -30.68 -20.17
CA GLY A 20 -15.57 -29.74 -20.56
C GLY A 20 -16.85 -29.85 -19.72
N ILE A 21 -16.71 -30.05 -18.41
CA ILE A 21 -17.84 -30.07 -17.46
C ILE A 21 -18.22 -28.63 -17.09
N PRO A 22 -19.45 -28.16 -17.37
CA PRO A 22 -19.88 -26.82 -16.96
C PRO A 22 -20.03 -26.77 -15.43
N TYR A 23 -19.38 -25.81 -14.79
CA TYR A 23 -19.61 -25.52 -13.36
C TYR A 23 -20.50 -24.29 -13.16
N ALA A 24 -20.58 -23.40 -14.17
CA ALA A 24 -21.44 -22.24 -14.19
C ALA A 24 -22.21 -22.11 -15.51
N GLU A 25 -23.29 -21.34 -15.50
CA GLU A 25 -23.99 -20.88 -16.70
C GLU A 25 -23.07 -19.99 -17.56
N PRO A 26 -23.19 -20.01 -18.90
CA PRO A 26 -22.40 -19.14 -19.78
C PRO A 26 -22.59 -17.65 -19.41
N PRO A 27 -21.52 -16.89 -19.13
CA PRO A 27 -21.58 -15.52 -18.61
C PRO A 27 -21.89 -14.47 -19.70
N VAL A 28 -22.81 -14.79 -20.62
CA VAL A 28 -23.17 -13.98 -21.79
C VAL A 28 -24.37 -13.06 -21.51
N GLY A 29 -24.53 -12.03 -22.35
CA GLY A 29 -25.67 -11.11 -22.30
C GLY A 29 -25.84 -10.45 -20.92
N ASP A 30 -26.99 -10.67 -20.27
CA ASP A 30 -27.25 -10.10 -18.94
C ASP A 30 -26.35 -10.66 -17.82
N LEU A 31 -25.76 -11.86 -18.00
CA LEU A 31 -24.79 -12.42 -17.06
C LEU A 31 -23.38 -11.84 -17.23
N ARG A 32 -23.10 -11.11 -18.33
CA ARG A 32 -21.81 -10.45 -18.52
C ARG A 32 -21.58 -9.40 -17.43
N PHE A 33 -20.37 -9.44 -16.87
CA PHE A 33 -19.91 -8.68 -15.70
C PHE A 33 -20.65 -8.96 -14.38
N ARG A 34 -21.46 -10.02 -14.29
CA ARG A 34 -22.06 -10.48 -13.02
C ARG A 34 -21.29 -11.65 -12.40
N PRO A 35 -21.45 -11.91 -11.08
CA PRO A 35 -21.00 -13.15 -10.46
C PRO A 35 -21.50 -14.39 -11.23
N PRO A 36 -20.74 -15.49 -11.24
CA PRO A 36 -21.19 -16.73 -11.87
C PRO A 36 -22.46 -17.27 -11.22
N VAL A 37 -23.31 -17.89 -12.03
CA VAL A 37 -24.49 -18.65 -11.59
C VAL A 37 -24.16 -20.12 -11.80
N ALA A 38 -24.44 -20.99 -10.81
CA ALA A 38 -24.18 -22.42 -10.95
C ALA A 38 -24.89 -23.02 -12.18
N ALA A 39 -24.22 -23.92 -12.89
CA ALA A 39 -24.77 -24.53 -14.10
C ALA A 39 -26.07 -25.30 -13.80
N LYS A 40 -27.08 -25.16 -14.68
CA LYS A 40 -28.32 -25.93 -14.58
C LYS A 40 -28.07 -27.44 -14.66
N PRO A 41 -28.88 -28.26 -13.96
CA PRO A 41 -28.86 -29.70 -14.13
C PRO A 41 -29.30 -30.09 -15.54
N TRP A 42 -28.84 -31.26 -15.99
CA TRP A 42 -29.26 -31.90 -17.24
C TRP A 42 -29.69 -33.35 -16.96
N GLU A 43 -30.77 -33.80 -17.60
CA GLU A 43 -31.36 -35.13 -17.36
C GLU A 43 -30.55 -36.25 -18.03
N ASP A 44 -30.16 -36.04 -19.29
CA ASP A 44 -29.50 -37.04 -20.14
C ASP A 44 -28.01 -37.29 -19.81
N GLU A 45 -27.35 -38.11 -20.63
CA GLU A 45 -25.92 -38.36 -20.57
C GLU A 45 -25.16 -37.28 -21.36
N ARG A 46 -24.32 -36.49 -20.68
CA ARG A 46 -23.47 -35.47 -21.31
C ARG A 46 -22.10 -36.06 -21.65
N LEU A 47 -21.69 -35.94 -22.90
CA LEU A 47 -20.33 -36.29 -23.35
C LEU A 47 -19.32 -35.28 -22.77
N ALA A 48 -18.35 -35.80 -22.02
CA ALA A 48 -17.28 -35.05 -21.37
C ALA A 48 -15.91 -35.59 -21.84
N VAL A 49 -15.69 -35.56 -23.16
CA VAL A 49 -14.58 -36.26 -23.84
C VAL A 49 -13.63 -35.33 -24.61
N LYS A 50 -13.93 -34.03 -24.65
CA LYS A 50 -13.17 -32.96 -25.29
C LYS A 50 -13.09 -31.77 -24.33
N ASP A 51 -11.97 -31.06 -24.34
CA ASP A 51 -11.87 -29.74 -23.71
C ASP A 51 -12.94 -28.77 -24.23
N SER A 52 -13.32 -27.83 -23.36
CA SER A 52 -14.10 -26.66 -23.76
C SER A 52 -13.26 -25.69 -24.58
N ASP A 53 -13.91 -24.68 -25.13
CA ASP A 53 -13.20 -23.49 -25.60
C ASP A 53 -12.53 -22.76 -24.43
N ILE A 54 -11.44 -22.06 -24.73
CA ILE A 54 -10.74 -21.18 -23.78
C ILE A 54 -11.54 -19.88 -23.60
N CYS A 55 -11.36 -19.19 -22.47
CA CYS A 55 -11.97 -17.87 -22.29
C CYS A 55 -11.38 -16.85 -23.28
N ILE A 56 -12.20 -15.97 -23.85
CA ILE A 56 -11.80 -15.04 -24.91
C ILE A 56 -10.63 -14.12 -24.51
N GLN A 57 -9.54 -14.16 -25.28
CA GLN A 57 -8.24 -13.56 -24.97
C GLN A 57 -7.34 -13.40 -26.20
N ARG A 58 -6.25 -12.65 -26.07
CA ARG A 58 -4.97 -12.92 -26.79
C ARG A 58 -3.85 -13.05 -25.77
N ASP A 59 -2.74 -13.70 -26.12
CA ASP A 59 -1.58 -13.83 -25.22
C ASP A 59 -0.54 -12.72 -25.49
N PRO A 60 -0.47 -11.66 -24.64
CA PRO A 60 0.49 -10.58 -24.84
C PRO A 60 1.93 -11.01 -24.54
N PHE A 61 2.15 -12.07 -23.76
CA PHE A 61 3.49 -12.56 -23.41
C PHE A 61 4.12 -13.33 -24.58
N ARG A 62 3.31 -14.05 -25.36
CA ARG A 62 3.67 -14.58 -26.70
C ARG A 62 3.81 -13.49 -27.76
N ARG A 63 3.25 -12.31 -27.49
CA ARG A 63 3.02 -11.20 -28.43
C ARG A 63 2.05 -11.57 -29.56
N ASP A 64 1.05 -12.37 -29.24
CA ASP A 64 -0.01 -12.75 -30.16
C ASP A 64 -0.91 -11.54 -30.45
N ILE A 65 -1.31 -11.38 -31.71
CA ILE A 65 -2.18 -10.28 -32.15
C ILE A 65 -3.64 -10.71 -32.31
N GLU A 66 -3.90 -12.00 -32.49
CA GLU A 66 -5.23 -12.57 -32.74
C GLU A 66 -6.00 -12.81 -31.44
N ILE A 67 -7.29 -12.47 -31.45
CA ILE A 67 -8.20 -12.75 -30.33
C ILE A 67 -8.89 -14.08 -30.62
N GLN A 68 -8.83 -14.99 -29.64
CA GLN A 68 -9.35 -16.35 -29.72
C GLN A 68 -10.11 -16.73 -28.43
N GLY A 69 -10.94 -17.77 -28.50
CA GLY A 69 -11.76 -18.26 -27.39
C GLY A 69 -13.20 -17.74 -27.39
N SER A 70 -13.93 -18.06 -26.33
CA SER A 70 -15.38 -17.82 -26.17
C SER A 70 -15.67 -17.13 -24.83
N GLU A 71 -16.85 -16.50 -24.70
CA GLU A 71 -17.40 -16.15 -23.39
C GLU A 71 -18.00 -17.37 -22.67
N ASP A 72 -18.54 -18.33 -23.42
CA ASP A 72 -18.97 -19.63 -22.90
C ASP A 72 -17.73 -20.50 -22.63
N CYS A 73 -17.07 -20.22 -21.51
CA CYS A 73 -15.79 -20.82 -21.14
C CYS A 73 -15.73 -21.34 -19.69
N LEU A 74 -16.80 -21.25 -18.91
CA LEU A 74 -16.83 -21.61 -17.48
C LEU A 74 -16.95 -23.14 -17.25
N TYR A 75 -15.92 -23.84 -17.69
CA TYR A 75 -15.79 -25.29 -17.64
C TYR A 75 -14.56 -25.74 -16.84
N LEU A 76 -14.65 -26.97 -16.32
CA LEU A 76 -13.55 -27.68 -15.67
C LEU A 76 -13.37 -29.10 -16.23
N ASN A 77 -12.18 -29.63 -15.98
CA ASN A 77 -11.72 -30.96 -16.36
C ASN A 77 -11.38 -31.73 -15.07
N VAL A 78 -11.86 -32.99 -14.94
CA VAL A 78 -11.57 -33.87 -13.80
C VAL A 78 -10.86 -35.14 -14.28
N TYR A 79 -9.75 -35.47 -13.61
CA TYR A 79 -8.94 -36.65 -13.87
C TYR A 79 -8.81 -37.49 -12.59
N THR A 80 -9.22 -38.76 -12.66
CA THR A 80 -9.20 -39.69 -11.52
C THR A 80 -8.59 -41.03 -11.96
N PRO A 81 -7.89 -41.80 -11.10
CA PRO A 81 -7.32 -43.08 -11.48
C PRO A 81 -8.40 -44.04 -12.00
N GLN A 82 -8.06 -44.85 -13.01
CA GLN A 82 -8.95 -45.90 -13.51
C GLN A 82 -9.08 -47.05 -12.51
N PHE A 83 -7.96 -47.41 -11.87
CA PHE A 83 -7.85 -48.48 -10.89
C PHE A 83 -7.12 -47.93 -9.66
N PRO A 84 -7.82 -47.32 -8.68
CA PRO A 84 -7.19 -46.90 -7.43
C PRO A 84 -6.75 -48.12 -6.60
N GLN A 85 -5.65 -47.98 -5.85
CA GLN A 85 -5.08 -49.05 -5.01
C GLN A 85 -5.89 -49.33 -3.72
N SER A 86 -6.78 -48.42 -3.33
CA SER A 86 -7.70 -48.59 -2.20
C SER A 86 -9.05 -47.94 -2.48
N ASP A 87 -10.07 -48.35 -1.72
CA ASP A 87 -11.40 -47.74 -1.75
C ASP A 87 -11.51 -46.41 -0.96
N GLU A 88 -10.42 -45.96 -0.33
CA GLU A 88 -10.38 -44.69 0.40
C GLU A 88 -10.50 -43.46 -0.53
N PRO A 89 -11.30 -42.44 -0.17
CA PRO A 89 -11.40 -41.19 -0.92
C PRO A 89 -10.06 -40.47 -1.11
N LEU A 90 -9.74 -40.14 -2.36
CA LEU A 90 -8.46 -39.58 -2.79
C LEU A 90 -8.36 -38.06 -2.53
N ASP A 91 -7.17 -37.59 -2.18
CA ASP A 91 -6.83 -36.17 -2.13
C ASP A 91 -7.03 -35.47 -3.48
N VAL A 92 -7.53 -34.24 -3.44
CA VAL A 92 -7.92 -33.47 -4.64
C VAL A 92 -6.97 -32.29 -4.83
N MET A 93 -6.36 -32.17 -6.00
CA MET A 93 -5.51 -31.04 -6.39
C MET A 93 -6.19 -30.21 -7.48
N VAL A 94 -6.38 -28.92 -7.22
CA VAL A 94 -7.13 -27.99 -8.08
C VAL A 94 -6.20 -26.90 -8.61
N PHE A 95 -5.99 -26.87 -9.92
CA PHE A 95 -5.10 -25.89 -10.56
C PHE A 95 -5.84 -24.69 -11.12
N PHE A 96 -5.42 -23.50 -10.69
CA PHE A 96 -5.76 -22.23 -11.33
C PHE A 96 -4.56 -21.71 -12.11
N HIS A 97 -4.74 -21.51 -13.41
CA HIS A 97 -3.64 -21.14 -14.31
C HIS A 97 -3.15 -19.70 -14.11
N GLY A 98 -1.91 -19.45 -14.54
CA GLY A 98 -1.31 -18.12 -14.63
C GLY A 98 -1.81 -17.29 -15.80
N GLY A 99 -0.97 -16.38 -16.31
CA GLY A 99 -1.30 -15.52 -17.45
C GLY A 99 -1.90 -14.15 -17.07
N GLY A 100 -1.53 -13.60 -15.91
CA GLY A 100 -1.87 -12.20 -15.52
C GLY A 100 -3.37 -11.90 -15.42
N TRP A 101 -4.21 -12.91 -15.20
CA TRP A 101 -5.68 -12.85 -15.36
C TRP A 101 -6.15 -12.29 -16.73
N GLN A 102 -5.30 -12.30 -17.75
CA GLN A 102 -5.56 -11.73 -19.09
C GLN A 102 -5.46 -12.77 -20.22
N CYS A 103 -4.69 -13.83 -20.01
CA CYS A 103 -4.58 -15.00 -20.87
C CYS A 103 -4.46 -16.28 -20.02
N GLY A 104 -4.33 -17.44 -20.67
CA GLY A 104 -4.26 -18.76 -20.06
C GLY A 104 -5.57 -19.55 -20.12
N SER A 105 -5.51 -20.84 -19.79
CA SER A 105 -6.67 -21.74 -19.78
C SER A 105 -6.35 -23.03 -19.02
N GLY A 106 -7.33 -23.65 -18.35
CA GLY A 106 -7.22 -24.93 -17.65
C GLY A 106 -7.39 -26.18 -18.55
N ILE A 107 -7.31 -26.05 -19.87
CA ILE A 107 -7.48 -27.18 -20.82
C ILE A 107 -6.33 -28.18 -20.81
N SER A 108 -6.62 -29.41 -21.24
CA SER A 108 -5.67 -30.54 -21.21
C SER A 108 -4.44 -30.38 -22.11
N ALA A 109 -4.50 -29.51 -23.13
CA ALA A 109 -3.36 -29.22 -24.00
C ALA A 109 -2.21 -28.54 -23.26
N PHE A 110 -2.49 -27.57 -22.37
CA PHE A 110 -1.45 -26.92 -21.58
C PHE A 110 -1.21 -27.67 -20.27
N TYR A 111 -2.25 -27.89 -19.48
CA TYR A 111 -2.14 -28.45 -18.12
C TYR A 111 -2.71 -29.86 -18.08
N GLY A 112 -2.16 -30.72 -18.96
CA GLY A 112 -2.54 -32.12 -19.08
C GLY A 112 -2.19 -32.95 -17.83
N PRO A 113 -2.92 -34.05 -17.57
CA PRO A 113 -2.80 -34.85 -16.35
C PRO A 113 -1.51 -35.69 -16.26
N ASP A 114 -0.77 -35.82 -17.37
CA ASP A 114 0.20 -36.89 -17.63
C ASP A 114 1.19 -37.16 -16.49
N HIS A 115 1.79 -36.11 -15.91
CA HIS A 115 2.82 -36.25 -14.87
C HIS A 115 2.22 -36.34 -13.45
N LEU A 116 1.17 -35.58 -13.14
CA LEU A 116 0.55 -35.59 -11.81
C LEU A 116 -0.19 -36.92 -11.54
N MET A 117 -0.83 -37.49 -12.57
CA MET A 117 -1.58 -38.75 -12.47
C MET A 117 -0.69 -40.00 -12.53
N ASP A 118 0.64 -39.85 -12.55
CA ASP A 118 1.55 -40.92 -12.11
C ASP A 118 1.42 -41.18 -10.60
N HIS A 119 0.83 -40.25 -9.85
CA HIS A 119 0.48 -40.42 -8.43
C HIS A 119 -1.03 -40.57 -8.24
N GLU A 120 -1.43 -41.24 -7.16
CA GLU A 120 -2.86 -41.44 -6.85
C GLU A 120 -3.45 -40.23 -6.16
N ILE A 121 -3.98 -39.32 -6.97
CA ILE A 121 -4.76 -38.13 -6.57
C ILE A 121 -5.94 -37.99 -7.53
N ILE A 122 -6.84 -37.05 -7.25
CA ILE A 122 -7.70 -36.47 -8.28
C ILE A 122 -7.13 -35.11 -8.68
N TYR A 123 -6.96 -34.90 -9.98
CA TYR A 123 -6.54 -33.63 -10.54
C TYR A 123 -7.74 -32.90 -11.18
N VAL A 124 -7.87 -31.61 -10.90
CA VAL A 124 -8.88 -30.72 -11.50
C VAL A 124 -8.19 -29.50 -12.10
N GLY A 125 -8.44 -29.24 -13.38
CA GLY A 125 -8.04 -28.00 -14.08
C GLY A 125 -9.29 -27.24 -14.53
N ALA A 126 -9.30 -25.91 -14.40
CA ALA A 126 -10.47 -25.10 -14.72
C ALA A 126 -10.14 -23.80 -15.46
N ASN A 127 -11.06 -23.37 -16.32
CA ASN A 127 -11.10 -22.02 -16.87
C ASN A 127 -11.83 -21.07 -15.91
N PHE A 128 -11.54 -19.77 -16.00
CA PHE A 128 -12.26 -18.67 -15.33
C PHE A 128 -12.17 -17.41 -16.19
N ARG A 129 -13.09 -16.44 -16.04
CA ARG A 129 -13.08 -15.22 -16.89
C ARG A 129 -11.82 -14.38 -16.70
N LEU A 130 -11.38 -13.78 -17.81
CA LEU A 130 -10.15 -13.01 -17.93
C LEU A 130 -10.42 -11.56 -18.35
N GLY A 131 -9.40 -10.71 -18.20
CA GLY A 131 -9.40 -9.31 -18.61
C GLY A 131 -10.60 -8.53 -18.04
N PRO A 132 -11.17 -7.57 -18.78
CA PRO A 132 -12.34 -6.82 -18.32
C PRO A 132 -13.59 -7.71 -18.13
N LEU A 133 -13.72 -8.84 -18.85
CA LEU A 133 -14.88 -9.73 -18.69
C LEU A 133 -14.89 -10.41 -17.31
N GLY A 134 -13.70 -10.68 -16.74
CA GLY A 134 -13.53 -11.19 -15.37
C GLY A 134 -13.34 -10.12 -14.30
N PHE A 135 -12.77 -8.95 -14.63
CA PHE A 135 -12.22 -8.02 -13.64
C PHE A 135 -12.65 -6.55 -13.80
N LEU A 136 -13.57 -6.22 -14.72
CA LEU A 136 -14.19 -4.89 -14.76
C LEU A 136 -14.96 -4.61 -13.46
N SER A 137 -14.81 -3.41 -12.92
CA SER A 137 -15.53 -2.92 -11.74
C SER A 137 -15.94 -1.46 -11.90
N THR A 138 -17.17 -1.14 -11.50
CA THR A 138 -17.72 0.21 -11.37
C THR A 138 -17.47 0.81 -9.99
N GLY A 139 -16.94 0.01 -9.05
CA GLY A 139 -16.87 0.34 -7.62
C GLY A 139 -18.25 0.36 -6.93
N GLN A 140 -19.28 -0.18 -7.58
CA GLN A 140 -20.68 -0.15 -7.12
C GLN A 140 -21.33 -1.53 -7.24
N GLU A 141 -22.51 -1.69 -6.62
CA GLU A 141 -23.24 -2.97 -6.55
C GLU A 141 -23.64 -3.56 -7.91
N ASP A 142 -23.76 -2.73 -8.95
CA ASP A 142 -24.17 -3.15 -10.30
C ASP A 142 -23.07 -3.90 -11.09
N CYS A 143 -21.81 -3.70 -10.70
CA CYS A 143 -20.64 -4.41 -11.20
C CYS A 143 -19.46 -4.26 -10.19
N PRO A 144 -19.48 -4.97 -9.05
CA PRO A 144 -18.52 -4.75 -7.98
C PRO A 144 -17.10 -5.21 -8.34
N GLY A 145 -16.96 -6.22 -9.22
CA GLY A 145 -15.69 -6.74 -9.71
C GLY A 145 -15.40 -8.19 -9.30
N ASN A 146 -14.13 -8.60 -9.46
CA ASN A 146 -13.58 -9.90 -9.07
C ASN A 146 -14.34 -11.13 -9.60
N ASN A 147 -15.05 -11.01 -10.74
CA ASN A 147 -15.85 -12.09 -11.28
C ASN A 147 -15.00 -13.32 -11.65
N GLY A 148 -13.77 -13.13 -12.17
CA GLY A 148 -12.83 -14.25 -12.41
C GLY A 148 -12.43 -15.01 -11.14
N LEU A 149 -12.27 -14.32 -9.99
CA LEU A 149 -12.01 -14.97 -8.69
C LEU A 149 -13.28 -15.65 -8.13
N LYS A 150 -14.46 -15.10 -8.42
CA LYS A 150 -15.75 -15.73 -8.07
C LYS A 150 -16.02 -16.97 -8.94
N ASP A 151 -15.58 -16.98 -10.20
CA ASP A 151 -15.60 -18.17 -11.06
C ASP A 151 -14.76 -19.29 -10.45
N GLN A 152 -13.54 -18.98 -9.99
CA GLN A 152 -12.70 -19.92 -9.24
C GLN A 152 -13.38 -20.38 -7.93
N THR A 153 -14.09 -19.50 -7.21
CA THR A 153 -14.92 -19.91 -6.04
C THR A 153 -16.03 -20.90 -6.45
N MET A 154 -16.68 -20.69 -7.60
CA MET A 154 -17.70 -21.61 -8.11
C MET A 154 -17.10 -22.99 -8.47
N VAL A 155 -15.87 -23.04 -8.97
CA VAL A 155 -15.13 -24.31 -9.15
C VAL A 155 -14.93 -25.02 -7.80
N LEU A 156 -14.52 -24.30 -6.76
CA LEU A 156 -14.34 -24.89 -5.42
C LEU A 156 -15.65 -25.37 -4.80
N GLN A 157 -16.76 -24.63 -5.00
CA GLN A 157 -18.09 -25.05 -4.57
C GLN A 157 -18.54 -26.32 -5.34
N TRP A 158 -18.37 -26.33 -6.67
CA TRP A 158 -18.65 -27.51 -7.50
C TRP A 158 -17.89 -28.75 -7.01
N ILE A 159 -16.62 -28.60 -6.60
CA ILE A 159 -15.81 -29.67 -6.02
C ILE A 159 -16.41 -30.18 -4.70
N GLN A 160 -16.81 -29.28 -3.79
CA GLN A 160 -17.44 -29.66 -2.52
C GLN A 160 -18.76 -30.45 -2.71
N ASP A 161 -19.49 -30.15 -3.78
CA ASP A 161 -20.78 -30.78 -4.09
C ASP A 161 -20.64 -32.08 -4.91
N ASN A 162 -19.61 -32.22 -5.76
CA ASN A 162 -19.54 -33.28 -6.77
C ASN A 162 -18.34 -34.24 -6.66
N ILE A 163 -17.20 -33.85 -6.04
CA ILE A 163 -15.93 -34.57 -6.26
C ILE A 163 -15.93 -36.01 -5.73
N SER A 164 -16.75 -36.31 -4.73
CA SER A 164 -16.90 -37.68 -4.19
C SER A 164 -17.51 -38.66 -5.21
N ALA A 165 -18.27 -38.20 -6.21
CA ALA A 165 -18.72 -39.04 -7.33
C ALA A 165 -17.58 -39.51 -8.24
N PHE A 166 -16.41 -38.85 -8.17
CA PHE A 166 -15.18 -39.21 -8.90
C PHE A 166 -14.17 -39.97 -8.02
N GLY A 167 -14.53 -40.26 -6.76
CA GLY A 167 -13.67 -40.90 -5.76
C GLY A 167 -12.87 -39.93 -4.87
N GLY A 168 -13.22 -38.63 -4.85
CA GLY A 168 -12.46 -37.60 -4.13
C GLY A 168 -12.94 -37.31 -2.71
N ASP A 169 -12.00 -37.01 -1.83
CA ASP A 169 -12.26 -36.46 -0.50
C ASP A 169 -12.37 -34.93 -0.55
N LYS A 170 -13.60 -34.43 -0.41
CA LYS A 170 -13.85 -32.98 -0.35
C LYS A 170 -13.22 -32.28 0.87
N ASN A 171 -12.82 -33.04 1.89
CA ASN A 171 -12.12 -32.54 3.08
C ASN A 171 -10.57 -32.57 2.91
N LYS A 172 -10.06 -32.96 1.72
CA LYS A 172 -8.63 -32.97 1.40
C LYS A 172 -8.34 -32.27 0.06
N VAL A 173 -8.99 -31.12 -0.13
CA VAL A 173 -8.80 -30.26 -1.31
C VAL A 173 -7.58 -29.34 -1.13
N THR A 174 -6.64 -29.42 -2.05
CA THR A 174 -5.46 -28.54 -2.18
C THR A 174 -5.62 -27.66 -3.41
N ILE A 175 -5.61 -26.34 -3.23
CA ILE A 175 -5.58 -25.39 -4.35
C ILE A 175 -4.13 -25.06 -4.70
N PHE A 176 -3.80 -25.00 -5.98
CA PHE A 176 -2.50 -24.56 -6.45
C PHE A 176 -2.60 -23.73 -7.72
N GLY A 177 -1.61 -22.90 -7.95
CA GLY A 177 -1.55 -22.07 -9.14
C GLY A 177 -0.20 -21.38 -9.27
N GLU A 178 0.06 -20.89 -10.47
CA GLU A 178 1.30 -20.21 -10.83
C GLU A 178 1.01 -18.79 -11.32
N SER A 179 1.93 -17.85 -11.07
CA SER A 179 1.76 -16.44 -11.44
C SER A 179 0.46 -15.87 -10.86
N ALA A 180 -0.41 -15.29 -11.69
CA ALA A 180 -1.77 -14.88 -11.32
C ALA A 180 -2.61 -15.99 -10.64
N GLY A 181 -2.39 -17.27 -10.96
CA GLY A 181 -2.96 -18.41 -10.26
C GLY A 181 -2.39 -18.59 -8.84
N GLY A 182 -1.09 -18.36 -8.64
CA GLY A 182 -0.45 -18.37 -7.32
C GLY A 182 -0.96 -17.24 -6.43
N ALA A 183 -1.14 -16.05 -7.00
CA ALA A 183 -1.80 -14.93 -6.35
C ALA A 183 -3.27 -15.26 -6.04
N SER A 184 -3.99 -15.91 -6.96
CA SER A 184 -5.37 -16.39 -6.76
C SER A 184 -5.49 -17.31 -5.54
N VAL A 185 -4.51 -18.20 -5.30
CA VAL A 185 -4.46 -19.03 -4.08
C VAL A 185 -4.42 -18.18 -2.81
N THR A 186 -3.53 -17.19 -2.72
CA THR A 186 -3.48 -16.29 -1.55
C THR A 186 -4.74 -15.40 -1.42
N TYR A 187 -5.37 -15.04 -2.53
CA TYR A 187 -6.68 -14.38 -2.54
C TYR A 187 -7.80 -15.27 -1.99
N HIS A 188 -7.84 -16.56 -2.35
CA HIS A 188 -8.75 -17.53 -1.75
C HIS A 188 -8.44 -17.78 -0.26
N MET A 189 -7.18 -17.71 0.17
CA MET A 189 -6.80 -17.78 1.60
C MET A 189 -7.35 -16.62 2.43
N MET A 190 -7.58 -15.46 1.81
CA MET A 190 -8.15 -14.27 2.43
C MET A 190 -9.68 -14.19 2.30
N SER A 191 -10.24 -14.58 1.15
CA SER A 191 -11.65 -14.37 0.81
C SER A 191 -12.62 -15.14 1.72
N PRO A 192 -13.59 -14.48 2.38
CA PRO A 192 -14.63 -15.16 3.15
C PRO A 192 -15.47 -16.15 2.34
N LEU A 193 -15.65 -15.93 1.03
CA LEU A 193 -16.41 -16.83 0.16
C LEU A 193 -15.73 -18.19 -0.04
N SER A 194 -14.43 -18.28 0.23
CA SER A 194 -13.63 -19.49 0.01
C SER A 194 -13.41 -20.30 1.29
N LYS A 195 -14.02 -19.85 2.41
CA LYS A 195 -13.80 -20.43 3.73
C LYS A 195 -14.34 -21.86 3.82
N GLY A 196 -13.45 -22.81 4.11
CA GLY A 196 -13.78 -24.23 4.25
C GLY A 196 -13.92 -24.99 2.92
N LEU A 197 -13.71 -24.35 1.76
CA LEU A 197 -13.75 -25.04 0.46
C LEU A 197 -12.44 -25.77 0.13
N PHE A 198 -11.35 -25.43 0.81
CA PHE A 198 -10.01 -26.03 0.64
C PHE A 198 -9.24 -26.07 1.96
N HIS A 199 -8.16 -26.86 1.97
CA HIS A 199 -7.48 -27.32 3.17
C HIS A 199 -5.96 -27.07 3.14
N ARG A 200 -5.39 -26.84 1.96
CA ARG A 200 -3.97 -26.56 1.71
C ARG A 200 -3.82 -25.65 0.48
N GLY A 201 -2.77 -24.83 0.42
CA GLY A 201 -2.49 -23.96 -0.72
C GLY A 201 -1.04 -24.06 -1.22
N ILE A 202 -0.84 -23.99 -2.53
CA ILE A 202 0.50 -23.84 -3.15
C ILE A 202 0.49 -22.60 -4.07
N SER A 203 1.34 -21.63 -3.78
CA SER A 203 1.48 -20.37 -4.53
C SER A 203 2.82 -20.33 -5.25
N GLN A 204 2.82 -20.63 -6.54
CA GLN A 204 4.03 -20.64 -7.36
C GLN A 204 4.20 -19.25 -8.00
N SER A 205 5.32 -18.58 -7.76
CA SER A 205 5.69 -17.31 -8.41
C SER A 205 4.58 -16.23 -8.38
N GLY A 206 3.82 -16.16 -7.28
CA GLY A 206 2.65 -15.29 -7.21
C GLY A 206 2.00 -15.19 -5.82
N THR A 207 1.81 -13.96 -5.32
CA THR A 207 1.05 -13.65 -4.11
C THR A 207 0.14 -12.43 -4.31
N ASN A 208 -0.88 -12.28 -3.47
CA ASN A 208 -1.75 -11.10 -3.45
C ASN A 208 -1.07 -9.84 -2.87
N LEU A 209 0.24 -9.89 -2.57
CA LEU A 209 1.08 -8.74 -2.22
C LEU A 209 2.08 -8.35 -3.32
N ASP A 210 2.15 -9.12 -4.40
CA ASP A 210 2.95 -8.76 -5.58
C ASP A 210 2.40 -7.49 -6.22
N PRO A 211 3.24 -6.64 -6.85
CA PRO A 211 2.83 -5.26 -7.16
C PRO A 211 1.80 -5.22 -8.28
N TRP A 212 1.88 -6.17 -9.21
CA TRP A 212 0.89 -6.40 -10.27
C TRP A 212 -0.41 -7.07 -9.76
N ALA A 213 -0.35 -7.75 -8.62
CA ALA A 213 -1.47 -8.45 -8.01
C ALA A 213 -2.33 -7.53 -7.12
N GLN A 214 -1.88 -6.30 -6.83
CA GLN A 214 -2.55 -5.42 -5.89
C GLN A 214 -3.95 -5.02 -6.36
N PRO A 215 -4.92 -4.91 -5.43
CA PRO A 215 -6.22 -4.35 -5.76
C PRO A 215 -6.08 -2.95 -6.37
N ALA A 216 -6.83 -2.67 -7.44
CA ALA A 216 -6.85 -1.33 -8.00
C ALA A 216 -7.31 -0.32 -6.94
N HIS A 217 -6.61 0.81 -6.84
CA HIS A 217 -7.03 1.91 -5.97
C HIS A 217 -8.46 2.34 -6.34
N GLU A 218 -9.30 2.67 -5.34
CA GLU A 218 -10.75 2.89 -5.45
C GLU A 218 -11.23 3.67 -6.70
N THR A 219 -10.49 4.69 -7.15
CA THR A 219 -10.88 5.49 -8.33
C THR A 219 -10.37 4.97 -9.68
N VAL A 220 -9.44 4.00 -9.69
CA VAL A 220 -8.77 3.50 -10.91
C VAL A 220 -9.66 2.53 -11.67
N ALA A 221 -10.21 1.50 -11.02
CA ALA A 221 -11.09 0.53 -11.67
C ALA A 221 -12.31 1.21 -12.34
N PRO A 222 -13.06 2.10 -11.66
CA PRO A 222 -14.15 2.85 -12.30
C PRO A 222 -13.67 3.69 -13.49
N LYS A 223 -12.54 4.40 -13.39
CA LYS A 223 -11.99 5.18 -14.54
C LYS A 223 -11.61 4.28 -15.72
N ARG A 224 -11.06 3.09 -15.47
CA ARG A 224 -10.71 2.12 -16.52
C ARG A 224 -11.96 1.51 -17.16
N ALA A 225 -12.99 1.17 -16.38
CA ALA A 225 -14.29 0.74 -16.88
C ALA A 225 -14.97 1.81 -17.76
N ALA A 226 -14.95 3.08 -17.31
CA ALA A 226 -15.46 4.21 -18.09
C ALA A 226 -14.76 4.36 -19.45
N ARG A 227 -13.41 4.38 -19.43
CA ARG A 227 -12.57 4.51 -20.62
C ARG A 227 -12.75 3.34 -21.60
N LEU A 228 -12.91 2.11 -21.08
CA LEU A 228 -13.18 0.93 -21.90
C LEU A 228 -14.55 1.05 -22.59
N GLY A 229 -15.58 1.50 -21.86
CA GLY A 229 -16.89 1.80 -22.42
C GLY A 229 -16.82 2.81 -23.56
N GLU A 230 -16.13 3.94 -23.35
CA GLU A 230 -15.93 4.95 -24.41
C GLU A 230 -15.17 4.39 -25.62
N MET A 231 -14.16 3.51 -25.42
CA MET A 231 -13.41 2.86 -26.50
C MET A 231 -14.24 1.92 -27.38
N VAL A 232 -15.29 1.29 -26.83
CA VAL A 232 -16.20 0.40 -27.59
C VAL A 232 -17.51 1.09 -28.00
N GLY A 233 -17.53 2.43 -28.00
CA GLY A 233 -18.66 3.22 -28.49
C GLY A 233 -19.84 3.37 -27.53
N CYS A 234 -19.69 2.99 -26.25
CA CYS A 234 -20.74 3.13 -25.26
C CYS A 234 -20.91 4.58 -24.78
N PRO A 235 -22.13 4.99 -24.38
CA PRO A 235 -22.41 6.35 -23.94
C PRO A 235 -21.59 6.69 -22.68
N LYS A 236 -21.09 7.93 -22.62
CA LYS A 236 -20.41 8.46 -21.44
C LYS A 236 -21.31 8.36 -20.21
N ILE A 237 -20.69 8.12 -19.05
CA ILE A 237 -21.39 8.00 -17.77
C ILE A 237 -22.07 9.34 -17.47
N GLY A 238 -23.40 9.30 -17.37
CA GLY A 238 -24.20 10.41 -16.85
C GLY A 238 -24.30 10.33 -15.33
N ASN A 239 -25.53 10.31 -14.82
CA ASN A 239 -25.79 10.17 -13.38
C ASN A 239 -25.72 8.71 -12.87
N SER A 240 -25.62 7.71 -13.74
CA SER A 240 -25.45 6.30 -13.36
C SER A 240 -24.75 5.48 -14.44
N TRP A 241 -24.26 4.31 -14.04
CA TRP A 241 -23.62 3.30 -14.87
C TRP A 241 -24.57 2.49 -15.75
N SER A 242 -25.88 2.52 -15.51
CA SER A 242 -26.89 1.64 -16.13
C SER A 242 -26.77 1.57 -17.66
N GLU A 243 -26.78 2.72 -18.35
CA GLU A 243 -26.74 2.73 -19.82
C GLU A 243 -25.36 2.31 -20.38
N MET A 244 -24.26 2.59 -19.67
CA MET A 244 -22.94 2.11 -20.07
C MET A 244 -22.82 0.59 -19.90
N LEU A 245 -23.22 0.02 -18.75
CA LEU A 245 -23.21 -1.43 -18.54
C LEU A 245 -24.16 -2.17 -19.50
N LYS A 246 -25.34 -1.60 -19.77
CA LYS A 246 -26.30 -2.13 -20.75
C LYS A 246 -25.78 -2.08 -22.19
N CYS A 247 -24.95 -1.10 -22.53
CA CYS A 247 -24.22 -1.08 -23.79
C CYS A 247 -23.09 -2.12 -23.79
N LEU A 248 -22.23 -2.16 -22.76
CA LEU A 248 -21.14 -3.12 -22.62
C LEU A 248 -21.61 -4.59 -22.61
N ARG A 249 -22.84 -4.88 -22.16
CA ARG A 249 -23.49 -6.21 -22.25
C ARG A 249 -23.97 -6.57 -23.66
N LYS A 250 -24.03 -5.60 -24.58
CA LYS A 250 -24.43 -5.75 -25.99
C LYS A 250 -23.28 -5.64 -26.98
N SER A 251 -22.17 -5.00 -26.61
CA SER A 251 -20.95 -4.96 -27.45
C SER A 251 -20.42 -6.36 -27.73
N GLU A 252 -19.70 -6.55 -28.84
CA GLU A 252 -19.02 -7.81 -29.10
C GLU A 252 -17.89 -8.06 -28.09
N ALA A 253 -17.78 -9.30 -27.60
CA ALA A 253 -16.76 -9.65 -26.62
C ALA A 253 -15.34 -9.45 -27.17
N ALA A 254 -15.15 -9.68 -28.47
CA ALA A 254 -13.89 -9.44 -29.17
C ALA A 254 -13.48 -7.95 -29.16
N ASP A 255 -14.43 -7.02 -29.29
CA ASP A 255 -14.13 -5.58 -29.26
C ASP A 255 -13.74 -5.11 -27.84
N ILE A 256 -14.39 -5.67 -26.82
CA ILE A 256 -14.05 -5.42 -25.41
C ILE A 256 -12.63 -5.95 -25.12
N THR A 257 -12.32 -7.17 -25.54
CA THR A 257 -10.99 -7.78 -25.40
C THR A 257 -9.93 -7.05 -26.24
N LYS A 258 -10.28 -6.51 -27.41
CA LYS A 258 -9.38 -5.67 -28.23
C LYS A 258 -9.08 -4.35 -27.53
N ALA A 259 -10.09 -3.67 -27.00
CA ALA A 259 -9.95 -2.39 -26.32
C ALA A 259 -9.15 -2.50 -25.00
N PHE A 260 -9.20 -3.64 -24.32
CA PHE A 260 -8.39 -3.93 -23.13
C PHE A 260 -6.88 -3.70 -23.35
N TYR A 261 -6.32 -4.09 -24.50
CA TYR A 261 -4.88 -3.94 -24.75
C TYR A 261 -4.46 -2.49 -25.06
N ASN A 262 -5.40 -1.58 -25.31
CA ASN A 262 -5.12 -0.14 -25.43
C ASN A 262 -4.86 0.55 -24.07
N PHE A 263 -4.85 -0.23 -22.98
CA PHE A 263 -4.42 0.23 -21.66
C PHE A 263 -2.93 -0.03 -21.37
N PHE A 264 -2.20 -0.71 -22.26
CA PHE A 264 -0.74 -0.78 -22.16
C PHE A 264 -0.14 0.59 -22.53
N GLU A 265 0.70 1.12 -21.64
CA GLU A 265 1.36 2.43 -21.75
C GLU A 265 2.82 2.31 -22.21
N TRP A 266 3.45 1.16 -21.95
CA TRP A 266 4.80 0.82 -22.40
C TRP A 266 4.94 -0.69 -22.61
N ASP A 267 5.22 -1.12 -23.84
CA ASP A 267 5.28 -2.54 -24.22
C ASP A 267 4.01 -3.33 -23.84
N THR A 268 4.06 -4.09 -22.74
CA THR A 268 3.00 -4.91 -22.18
C THR A 268 2.58 -4.45 -20.78
N ASP A 269 3.06 -3.27 -20.35
CA ASP A 269 2.86 -2.70 -19.02
C ASP A 269 1.86 -1.53 -19.01
N PRO A 270 1.11 -1.31 -17.92
CA PRO A 270 1.12 -2.09 -16.67
C PRO A 270 0.60 -3.51 -16.89
N MET A 271 1.33 -4.53 -16.38
CA MET A 271 1.12 -5.94 -16.74
C MET A 271 -0.33 -6.42 -16.58
N ILE A 272 -1.07 -5.86 -15.61
CA ILE A 272 -2.48 -6.18 -15.37
C ILE A 272 -3.29 -4.88 -15.30
N PRO A 273 -3.89 -4.44 -16.43
CA PRO A 273 -4.73 -3.24 -16.46
C PRO A 273 -6.07 -3.38 -15.72
N PHE A 274 -6.59 -4.59 -15.56
CA PHE A 274 -7.79 -4.87 -14.75
C PHE A 274 -7.43 -5.90 -13.68
N PRO A 275 -6.73 -5.48 -12.60
CA PRO A 275 -6.40 -6.36 -11.49
C PRO A 275 -7.64 -6.56 -10.60
N PRO A 276 -7.55 -7.40 -9.54
CA PRO A 276 -8.57 -7.46 -8.51
C PRO A 276 -8.92 -6.09 -7.91
N VAL A 277 -10.03 -6.01 -7.18
CA VAL A 277 -10.50 -4.79 -6.53
C VAL A 277 -10.96 -5.07 -5.10
N VAL A 278 -10.89 -4.08 -4.22
CA VAL A 278 -11.65 -4.13 -2.96
C VAL A 278 -13.10 -3.78 -3.29
N GLU A 279 -14.00 -4.71 -3.03
CA GLU A 279 -15.43 -4.53 -3.35
C GLU A 279 -16.17 -3.79 -2.23
N PRO A 280 -17.32 -3.17 -2.54
CA PRO A 280 -18.28 -2.76 -1.53
C PRO A 280 -18.65 -3.92 -0.59
N ASP A 281 -18.95 -3.63 0.67
CA ASP A 281 -19.39 -4.64 1.65
C ASP A 281 -20.83 -5.07 1.40
N ILE A 282 -21.00 -5.97 0.43
CA ILE A 282 -22.28 -6.52 -0.04
C ILE A 282 -22.27 -8.06 -0.01
N PRO A 283 -23.44 -8.73 0.11
CA PRO A 283 -23.51 -10.18 0.02
C PRO A 283 -22.91 -10.71 -1.28
N GLY A 284 -21.97 -11.65 -1.20
CA GLY A 284 -21.29 -12.20 -2.37
C GLY A 284 -20.07 -11.39 -2.87
N ALA A 285 -19.63 -10.36 -2.13
CA ALA A 285 -18.32 -9.74 -2.35
C ALA A 285 -17.19 -10.74 -2.06
N PHE A 286 -16.18 -10.81 -2.94
CA PHE A 286 -15.07 -11.75 -2.80
C PHE A 286 -14.03 -11.25 -1.77
N ILE A 287 -13.69 -9.96 -1.81
CA ILE A 287 -12.90 -9.27 -0.77
C ILE A 287 -13.46 -7.86 -0.51
N THR A 288 -13.56 -7.49 0.77
CA THR A 288 -14.06 -6.19 1.24
C THR A 288 -13.01 -5.39 2.01
N GLN A 289 -11.77 -5.90 2.07
CA GLN A 289 -10.61 -5.29 2.71
C GLN A 289 -9.40 -5.41 1.78
N HIS A 290 -8.40 -4.56 1.96
CA HIS A 290 -7.14 -4.64 1.20
C HIS A 290 -6.23 -5.72 1.81
N PRO A 291 -5.50 -6.54 1.01
CA PRO A 291 -4.66 -7.64 1.52
C PRO A 291 -3.67 -7.25 2.62
N ARG A 292 -3.02 -6.09 2.51
CA ARG A 292 -2.06 -5.56 3.51
C ARG A 292 -2.66 -5.32 4.91
N ASP A 293 -3.98 -5.18 5.01
CA ASP A 293 -4.66 -4.88 6.29
C ASP A 293 -5.14 -6.14 7.01
N VAL A 294 -5.16 -7.30 6.32
CA VAL A 294 -5.71 -8.56 6.85
C VAL A 294 -4.61 -9.44 7.44
N TYR A 295 -4.38 -9.29 8.75
CA TYR A 295 -3.45 -10.12 9.52
C TYR A 295 -4.06 -11.44 10.02
N GLU A 296 -5.39 -11.59 9.94
CA GLU A 296 -6.14 -12.78 10.34
C GLU A 296 -7.03 -13.31 9.18
N PRO A 297 -6.45 -13.71 8.03
CA PRO A 297 -7.21 -14.34 6.95
C PRO A 297 -7.73 -15.71 7.39
N HIS A 298 -8.87 -16.16 6.87
CA HIS A 298 -9.53 -17.39 7.36
C HIS A 298 -8.67 -18.65 7.22
N ALA A 299 -7.78 -18.69 6.22
CA ALA A 299 -6.86 -19.77 5.96
C ALA A 299 -5.46 -19.58 6.59
N ILE A 300 -5.27 -18.65 7.54
CA ILE A 300 -3.95 -18.38 8.13
C ILE A 300 -3.30 -19.66 8.71
N SER A 301 -4.10 -20.50 9.36
CA SER A 301 -3.70 -21.76 9.98
C SER A 301 -3.53 -22.95 9.02
N LEU A 302 -3.92 -22.82 7.74
CA LEU A 302 -3.75 -23.90 6.76
C LEU A 302 -2.28 -24.04 6.33
N PRO A 303 -1.79 -25.26 6.04
CA PRO A 303 -0.49 -25.46 5.41
C PRO A 303 -0.41 -24.72 4.07
N TRP A 304 0.72 -24.05 3.85
CA TRP A 304 0.97 -23.29 2.63
C TRP A 304 2.39 -23.55 2.12
N MET A 305 2.53 -23.69 0.80
CA MET A 305 3.82 -23.80 0.12
C MET A 305 3.93 -22.67 -0.90
N THR A 306 5.10 -22.04 -1.00
CA THR A 306 5.36 -20.92 -1.90
C THR A 306 6.77 -21.00 -2.46
N GLY A 307 7.04 -20.35 -3.58
CA GLY A 307 8.40 -20.21 -4.07
C GLY A 307 8.51 -19.34 -5.30
N LEU A 308 9.74 -19.19 -5.75
CA LEU A 308 10.13 -18.46 -6.96
C LEU A 308 11.02 -19.35 -7.83
N THR A 309 11.22 -18.94 -9.07
CA THR A 309 12.36 -19.38 -9.88
C THR A 309 13.59 -18.47 -9.66
N SER A 310 14.80 -18.88 -10.06
CA SER A 310 16.00 -18.04 -9.89
C SER A 310 15.99 -16.78 -10.76
N ASP A 311 15.33 -16.84 -11.92
CA ASP A 311 15.40 -15.83 -12.98
C ASP A 311 14.00 -15.44 -13.50
N GLU A 312 12.99 -15.39 -12.63
CA GLU A 312 11.61 -14.93 -12.92
C GLU A 312 11.53 -13.76 -13.91
N GLY A 313 12.34 -12.71 -13.69
CA GLY A 313 12.39 -11.51 -14.50
C GLY A 313 12.86 -11.71 -15.93
N ALA A 314 13.35 -12.90 -16.30
CA ALA A 314 13.69 -13.29 -17.66
C ALA A 314 12.46 -13.23 -18.60
N MET A 315 11.24 -13.38 -18.08
CA MET A 315 10.00 -13.12 -18.83
C MET A 315 9.96 -11.69 -19.40
N LYS A 316 10.54 -10.72 -18.69
CA LYS A 316 10.53 -9.32 -19.09
C LYS A 316 11.86 -8.83 -19.64
N SER A 317 13.00 -9.31 -19.12
CA SER A 317 14.31 -8.92 -19.61
C SER A 317 14.59 -9.48 -21.01
N ALA A 318 14.26 -10.76 -21.28
CA ALA A 318 14.53 -11.41 -22.57
C ALA A 318 13.99 -10.63 -23.79
N PRO A 319 12.72 -10.16 -23.82
CA PRO A 319 12.26 -9.34 -24.95
C PRO A 319 12.90 -7.95 -24.99
N ILE A 320 13.19 -7.33 -23.83
CA ILE A 320 13.90 -6.02 -23.79
C ILE A 320 15.32 -6.13 -24.36
N ILE A 321 16.01 -7.26 -24.16
CA ILE A 321 17.37 -7.47 -24.65
C ILE A 321 17.41 -7.78 -26.15
N ASN A 322 16.45 -8.57 -26.64
CA ASN A 322 16.50 -9.16 -27.99
C ASN A 322 15.69 -8.40 -29.05
N LEU A 323 14.71 -7.57 -28.67
CA LEU A 323 13.96 -6.74 -29.61
C LEU A 323 14.65 -5.37 -29.74
N PRO A 324 15.23 -5.00 -30.91
CA PRO A 324 16.06 -3.79 -31.03
C PRO A 324 15.33 -2.48 -30.68
N GLU A 325 14.04 -2.39 -31.04
CA GLU A 325 13.20 -1.24 -30.72
C GLU A 325 12.99 -1.08 -29.21
N LEU A 326 12.65 -2.17 -28.52
CA LEU A 326 12.42 -2.17 -27.07
C LEU A 326 13.71 -1.96 -26.28
N TYR A 327 14.83 -2.52 -26.75
CA TYR A 327 16.16 -2.28 -26.20
C TYR A 327 16.55 -0.81 -26.29
N SER A 328 16.35 -0.19 -27.47
CA SER A 328 16.64 1.21 -27.72
C SER A 328 15.75 2.14 -26.91
N ASP A 329 14.45 1.87 -26.86
CA ASP A 329 13.50 2.66 -26.08
C ASP A 329 13.76 2.54 -24.57
N PHE A 330 14.00 1.34 -24.05
CA PHE A 330 14.36 1.15 -22.63
C PHE A 330 15.63 1.93 -22.26
N ASN A 331 16.66 1.94 -23.10
CA ASN A 331 17.92 2.67 -22.86
C ASN A 331 17.83 4.20 -23.04
N THR A 332 16.80 4.68 -23.74
CA THR A 332 16.58 6.11 -24.04
C THR A 332 15.59 6.72 -23.05
N ASN A 333 14.52 5.98 -22.72
CA ASN A 333 13.36 6.40 -21.96
C ASN A 333 13.23 5.65 -20.61
N THR A 334 14.34 5.20 -20.03
CA THR A 334 14.38 4.41 -18.78
C THR A 334 13.57 5.05 -17.64
N GLU A 335 13.64 6.37 -17.51
CA GLU A 335 12.94 7.17 -16.50
C GLU A 335 11.41 7.17 -16.68
N LYS A 336 10.91 6.86 -17.88
CA LYS A 336 9.48 6.66 -18.18
C LYS A 336 9.11 5.17 -18.12
N ALA A 337 9.97 4.29 -18.63
CA ALA A 337 9.71 2.86 -18.73
C ALA A 337 9.63 2.18 -17.35
N LEU A 338 10.60 2.42 -16.45
CA LEU A 338 10.66 1.72 -15.16
C LEU A 338 9.46 2.00 -14.23
N PRO A 339 8.95 3.24 -14.06
CA PRO A 339 7.76 3.48 -13.25
C PRO A 339 6.52 2.70 -13.72
N ILE A 340 6.34 2.57 -15.04
CA ILE A 340 5.22 1.84 -15.64
C ILE A 340 5.44 0.33 -15.48
N ALA A 341 6.63 -0.16 -15.85
CA ALA A 341 6.96 -1.58 -15.88
C ALA A 341 7.01 -2.21 -14.48
N LEU A 342 7.45 -1.47 -13.46
CA LEU A 342 7.56 -1.97 -12.08
C LEU A 342 6.41 -1.47 -11.18
N ASN A 343 5.32 -1.00 -11.79
CA ASN A 343 4.10 -0.52 -11.13
C ASN A 343 4.35 0.43 -9.94
N TYR A 344 5.16 1.48 -10.18
CA TYR A 344 5.39 2.58 -9.23
C TYR A 344 5.10 3.97 -9.82
N ASN A 345 4.50 4.02 -11.02
CA ASN A 345 3.98 5.24 -11.67
C ASN A 345 2.83 5.92 -10.92
N HIS A 346 2.30 5.29 -9.86
CA HIS A 346 1.29 5.87 -8.96
C HIS A 346 1.86 6.84 -7.91
N HIS A 347 3.18 6.89 -7.69
CA HIS A 347 3.82 7.88 -6.81
C HIS A 347 3.95 9.25 -7.48
N GLU A 348 4.24 10.30 -6.71
CA GLU A 348 4.57 11.63 -7.27
C GLU A 348 5.89 11.59 -8.05
N LYS A 349 6.08 12.52 -9.01
CA LYS A 349 7.19 12.44 -9.98
C LYS A 349 8.59 12.47 -9.34
N ASP A 350 8.78 13.27 -8.30
CA ASP A 350 10.02 13.36 -7.54
C ASP A 350 10.33 12.05 -6.77
N VAL A 351 9.29 11.37 -6.28
CA VAL A 351 9.38 10.04 -5.68
C VAL A 351 9.72 9.00 -6.75
N GLN A 352 9.08 9.04 -7.93
CA GLN A 352 9.43 8.19 -9.06
C GLN A 352 10.89 8.37 -9.48
N GLU A 353 11.36 9.60 -9.69
CA GLU A 353 12.75 9.93 -10.01
C GLU A 353 13.73 9.41 -8.94
N THR A 354 13.37 9.52 -7.66
CA THR A 354 14.17 9.00 -6.53
C THR A 354 14.24 7.47 -6.54
N ILE A 355 13.11 6.79 -6.79
CA ILE A 355 13.04 5.32 -6.92
C ILE A 355 13.90 4.88 -8.12
N THR A 356 13.69 5.48 -9.30
CA THR A 356 14.44 5.12 -10.52
C THR A 356 15.94 5.30 -10.32
N LYS A 357 16.37 6.42 -9.72
CA LYS A 357 17.79 6.67 -9.40
C LYS A 357 18.39 5.61 -8.48
N ASN A 358 17.64 5.17 -7.46
CA ASN A 358 18.10 4.13 -6.54
C ASN A 358 18.18 2.76 -7.24
N ILE A 359 17.19 2.40 -8.06
CA ILE A 359 17.21 1.19 -8.91
C ILE A 359 18.42 1.21 -9.84
N ARG A 360 18.62 2.30 -10.59
CA ARG A 360 19.74 2.46 -11.53
C ARG A 360 21.10 2.39 -10.84
N LYS A 361 21.22 2.95 -9.64
CA LYS A 361 22.44 2.83 -8.82
C LYS A 361 22.69 1.40 -8.37
N PHE A 362 21.67 0.68 -7.88
CA PHE A 362 21.82 -0.67 -7.33
C PHE A 362 22.09 -1.72 -8.42
N TYR A 363 21.25 -1.79 -9.45
CA TYR A 363 21.37 -2.82 -10.49
C TYR A 363 22.39 -2.49 -11.58
N PHE A 364 22.58 -1.22 -11.94
CA PHE A 364 23.39 -0.85 -13.11
C PHE A 364 24.61 0.01 -12.77
N ASN A 365 24.85 0.34 -11.50
CA ASN A 365 25.86 1.33 -11.08
C ASN A 365 25.75 2.67 -11.86
N ASN A 366 24.51 3.06 -12.20
CA ASN A 366 24.14 4.17 -13.08
C ASN A 366 24.57 4.06 -14.57
N GLY A 367 25.10 2.90 -14.99
CA GLY A 367 25.33 2.56 -16.39
C GLY A 367 24.06 2.48 -17.23
N LYS A 368 24.24 2.21 -18.52
CA LYS A 368 23.17 1.83 -19.45
C LYS A 368 23.00 0.30 -19.47
N LEU A 369 21.84 -0.17 -19.91
CA LEU A 369 21.64 -1.58 -20.21
C LEU A 369 22.53 -1.98 -21.40
N SER A 370 23.22 -3.10 -21.25
CA SER A 370 24.04 -3.76 -22.27
C SER A 370 23.77 -5.27 -22.26
N LYS A 371 24.27 -6.00 -23.27
CA LYS A 371 24.11 -7.47 -23.31
C LYS A 371 24.85 -8.16 -22.15
N GLU A 372 25.94 -7.57 -21.68
CA GLU A 372 26.75 -8.08 -20.56
C GLU A 372 26.06 -7.85 -19.21
N THR A 373 25.20 -6.83 -19.10
CA THR A 373 24.45 -6.48 -17.89
C THR A 373 23.02 -7.05 -17.88
N HIS A 374 22.70 -7.97 -18.78
CA HIS A 374 21.37 -8.55 -18.90
C HIS A 374 20.85 -9.19 -17.60
N GLN A 375 21.72 -9.89 -16.86
CA GLN A 375 21.34 -10.54 -15.61
C GLN A 375 20.89 -9.52 -14.55
N ASN A 376 21.41 -8.29 -14.60
CA ASN A 376 21.00 -7.24 -13.68
C ASN A 376 19.58 -6.73 -13.99
N LEU A 377 19.18 -6.77 -15.27
CA LEU A 377 17.80 -6.49 -15.70
C LEU A 377 16.85 -7.64 -15.32
N THR A 378 17.29 -8.90 -15.52
CA THR A 378 16.58 -10.08 -15.03
C THR A 378 16.34 -9.98 -13.53
N ASN A 379 17.40 -9.73 -12.74
CA ASN A 379 17.33 -9.57 -11.29
C ASN A 379 16.37 -8.44 -10.88
N LEU A 380 16.45 -7.27 -11.52
CA LEU A 380 15.53 -6.15 -11.29
C LEU A 380 14.05 -6.56 -11.44
N PHE A 381 13.69 -7.29 -12.51
CA PHE A 381 12.32 -7.74 -12.70
C PHE A 381 11.94 -8.93 -11.81
N THR A 382 12.85 -9.88 -11.52
CA THR A 382 12.63 -10.93 -10.51
C THR A 382 12.25 -10.31 -9.17
N ASP A 383 13.04 -9.32 -8.76
CA ASP A 383 12.90 -8.74 -7.43
C ASP A 383 11.66 -7.83 -7.35
N GLY A 384 11.48 -7.01 -8.39
CA GLY A 384 10.42 -6.01 -8.46
C GLY A 384 9.03 -6.55 -8.82
N TRP A 385 8.91 -7.70 -9.49
CA TRP A 385 7.60 -8.31 -9.77
C TRP A 385 7.20 -9.38 -8.77
N PHE A 386 8.15 -10.12 -8.17
CA PHE A 386 7.83 -11.32 -7.39
C PHE A 386 8.47 -11.33 -5.99
N LEU A 387 9.79 -11.13 -5.87
CA LEU A 387 10.47 -11.24 -4.57
C LEU A 387 9.92 -10.24 -3.54
N ALA A 388 9.68 -9.00 -3.94
CA ALA A 388 9.26 -7.94 -3.02
C ALA A 388 7.88 -8.20 -2.40
N GLY A 389 6.91 -8.68 -3.20
CA GLY A 389 5.57 -9.02 -2.72
C GLY A 389 5.55 -10.31 -1.90
N MET A 390 6.27 -11.35 -2.37
CA MET A 390 6.43 -12.58 -1.61
C MET A 390 7.12 -12.35 -0.25
N ASP A 391 8.17 -11.52 -0.18
CA ASP A 391 8.80 -11.14 1.09
C ASP A 391 7.82 -10.39 2.00
N GLU A 392 7.03 -9.44 1.47
CA GLU A 392 6.01 -8.75 2.29
C GLU A 392 4.98 -9.74 2.85
N TYR A 393 4.49 -10.68 2.04
CA TYR A 393 3.54 -11.70 2.46
C TYR A 393 4.13 -12.67 3.49
N LEU A 394 5.37 -13.13 3.28
CA LEU A 394 6.09 -13.97 4.24
C LEU A 394 6.36 -13.24 5.56
N ARG A 395 6.68 -11.94 5.54
CA ARG A 395 6.82 -11.14 6.77
C ARG A 395 5.50 -11.00 7.51
N ILE A 396 4.39 -10.76 6.81
CA ILE A 396 3.05 -10.68 7.44
C ILE A 396 2.66 -12.06 8.00
N ARG A 397 2.82 -13.14 7.23
CA ARG A 397 2.44 -14.50 7.63
C ARG A 397 3.32 -15.05 8.76
N LEU A 398 4.64 -14.90 8.70
CA LEU A 398 5.55 -15.43 9.72
C LEU A 398 5.65 -14.47 10.93
N LEU A 399 6.01 -13.21 10.71
CA LEU A 399 6.35 -12.26 11.79
C LEU A 399 5.17 -11.45 12.33
N GLY A 400 4.01 -11.48 11.67
CA GLY A 400 2.80 -10.75 12.09
C GLY A 400 2.13 -11.23 13.39
N GLY A 401 2.75 -12.13 14.17
CA GLY A 401 2.19 -12.77 15.37
C GLY A 401 1.52 -11.79 16.34
N ASN A 402 2.16 -10.65 16.61
CA ASN A 402 1.65 -9.62 17.52
C ASN A 402 0.34 -8.94 17.06
N LYS A 403 -0.09 -9.15 15.80
CA LYS A 403 -1.32 -8.59 15.20
C LYS A 403 -2.43 -9.64 14.98
N ARG A 404 -2.18 -10.92 15.27
CA ARG A 404 -3.10 -12.04 15.03
C ARG A 404 -3.32 -12.87 16.30
N LYS A 405 -4.37 -13.67 16.30
CA LYS A 405 -4.76 -14.60 17.38
C LYS A 405 -4.40 -16.04 17.05
N SER A 406 -4.47 -16.41 15.77
CA SER A 406 -4.12 -17.76 15.30
C SER A 406 -2.64 -17.84 14.92
N GLU A 407 -2.00 -18.95 15.23
CA GLU A 407 -0.68 -19.26 14.65
C GLU A 407 -0.82 -19.61 13.16
N PRO A 408 0.17 -19.26 12.32
CA PRO A 408 0.15 -19.59 10.91
C PRO A 408 0.42 -21.09 10.72
N GLY A 409 -0.22 -21.68 9.71
CA GLY A 409 0.06 -23.06 9.34
C GLY A 409 1.49 -23.25 8.80
N PRO A 410 2.00 -24.50 8.79
CA PRO A 410 3.32 -24.82 8.23
C PRO A 410 3.53 -24.14 6.87
N THR A 411 4.65 -23.42 6.75
CA THR A 411 4.97 -22.60 5.59
C THR A 411 6.25 -23.10 4.95
N TYR A 412 6.16 -23.59 3.72
CA TYR A 412 7.28 -24.19 2.99
C TYR A 412 7.69 -23.25 1.84
N ILE A 413 8.98 -22.95 1.74
CA ILE A 413 9.54 -21.98 0.77
C ILE A 413 10.51 -22.72 -0.16
N TYR A 414 10.39 -22.55 -1.47
CA TYR A 414 11.33 -23.10 -2.45
C TYR A 414 11.95 -22.04 -3.37
N LEU A 415 13.11 -22.39 -3.92
CA LEU A 415 13.72 -21.71 -5.07
C LEU A 415 13.92 -22.75 -6.18
N PHE A 416 13.25 -22.58 -7.30
CA PHE A 416 13.43 -23.41 -8.48
C PHE A 416 14.54 -22.84 -9.36
N SER A 417 15.63 -23.58 -9.50
CA SER A 417 16.85 -23.17 -10.21
C SER A 417 17.36 -24.30 -11.10
N HIS A 418 16.45 -25.09 -11.67
CA HIS A 418 16.81 -26.11 -12.64
C HIS A 418 16.79 -25.53 -14.05
N LYS A 419 17.91 -25.64 -14.75
CA LYS A 419 18.03 -25.24 -16.15
C LYS A 419 17.78 -26.47 -17.04
N GLY A 420 16.59 -26.54 -17.64
CA GLY A 420 16.18 -27.64 -18.51
C GLY A 420 16.74 -27.58 -19.93
N GLN A 421 16.37 -28.56 -20.75
CA GLN A 421 16.63 -28.55 -22.21
C GLN A 421 15.65 -27.65 -23.00
N ALA A 422 14.55 -27.24 -22.37
CA ALA A 422 13.61 -26.25 -22.88
C ALA A 422 13.56 -25.06 -21.90
N SER A 423 13.09 -23.90 -22.36
CA SER A 423 12.75 -22.80 -21.47
C SER A 423 11.65 -21.89 -21.99
N PHE A 424 10.85 -21.35 -21.07
CA PHE A 424 9.86 -20.32 -21.38
C PHE A 424 10.47 -19.06 -22.00
N THR A 425 11.78 -18.84 -21.89
CA THR A 425 12.47 -17.77 -22.63
C THR A 425 12.30 -17.89 -24.15
N GLU A 426 12.13 -19.10 -24.71
CA GLU A 426 11.82 -19.27 -26.14
C GLU A 426 10.53 -18.53 -26.53
N ILE A 427 9.52 -18.61 -25.67
CA ILE A 427 8.19 -18.01 -25.85
C ILE A 427 8.29 -16.48 -25.72
N PHE A 428 9.00 -16.02 -24.69
CA PHE A 428 9.18 -14.60 -24.35
C PHE A 428 10.24 -13.88 -25.20
N LYS A 429 10.57 -14.38 -26.40
CA LYS A 429 11.54 -13.79 -27.35
C LYS A 429 13.01 -13.75 -26.88
N GLY A 430 13.40 -14.64 -25.97
CA GLY A 430 14.83 -14.91 -25.67
C GLY A 430 15.55 -15.69 -26.76
N GLY A 431 14.82 -16.54 -27.50
CA GLY A 431 15.37 -17.43 -28.53
C GLY A 431 15.98 -18.72 -27.94
N ARG A 432 16.31 -19.68 -28.82
CA ARG A 432 16.78 -21.02 -28.44
C ARG A 432 18.24 -21.08 -28.00
N GLU A 433 19.08 -20.18 -28.52
CA GLU A 433 20.52 -20.20 -28.27
C GLU A 433 20.90 -19.39 -27.02
N ASN A 434 20.01 -18.50 -26.54
CA ASN A 434 20.23 -17.62 -25.39
C ASN A 434 19.32 -18.01 -24.21
N PHE A 435 19.69 -19.04 -23.47
CA PHE A 435 18.98 -19.43 -22.24
C PHE A 435 19.26 -18.46 -21.08
N TYR A 436 18.30 -17.56 -20.80
CA TYR A 436 18.37 -16.57 -19.71
C TYR A 436 17.99 -17.14 -18.33
N GLY A 437 18.71 -18.18 -17.89
CA GLY A 437 18.53 -18.78 -16.56
C GLY A 437 17.25 -19.63 -16.44
N THR A 438 16.68 -19.69 -15.23
CA THR A 438 15.43 -20.40 -14.92
C THR A 438 14.27 -19.41 -14.87
N CYS A 439 13.51 -19.32 -15.97
CA CYS A 439 12.51 -18.27 -16.24
C CYS A 439 11.29 -18.29 -15.30
N HIS A 440 10.35 -17.34 -15.47
CA HIS A 440 8.99 -17.47 -14.93
C HIS A 440 8.26 -18.68 -15.53
N ALA A 441 7.36 -19.30 -14.76
CA ALA A 441 6.62 -20.52 -15.11
C ALA A 441 7.48 -21.77 -15.44
N GLU A 442 8.81 -21.70 -15.28
CA GLU A 442 9.75 -22.72 -15.74
C GLU A 442 9.56 -24.08 -15.05
N GLU A 443 9.06 -24.11 -13.81
CA GLU A 443 8.77 -25.36 -13.11
C GLU A 443 7.51 -26.08 -13.63
N LEU A 444 6.61 -25.39 -14.35
CA LEU A 444 5.33 -25.95 -14.79
C LEU A 444 5.51 -27.11 -15.77
N GLN A 445 6.54 -27.10 -16.62
CA GLN A 445 6.83 -28.21 -17.55
C GLN A 445 7.21 -29.53 -16.84
N TYR A 446 7.54 -29.45 -15.54
CA TYR A 446 7.86 -30.60 -14.70
C TYR A 446 6.63 -31.07 -13.89
N LEU A 447 5.58 -30.26 -13.79
CA LEU A 447 4.26 -30.64 -13.25
C LEU A 447 3.28 -31.09 -14.35
N PHE A 448 3.43 -30.56 -15.56
CA PHE A 448 2.50 -30.72 -16.68
C PHE A 448 3.27 -30.98 -17.99
N PRO A 449 2.68 -31.67 -18.98
CA PRO A 449 3.35 -32.02 -20.23
C PRO A 449 3.48 -30.85 -21.23
N ILE A 450 3.58 -29.60 -20.75
CA ILE A 450 3.55 -28.35 -21.54
C ILE A 450 4.54 -28.35 -22.71
N GLY A 451 5.72 -28.97 -22.52
CA GLY A 451 6.74 -29.05 -23.57
C GLY A 451 6.29 -29.77 -24.84
N LYS A 452 5.26 -30.63 -24.79
CA LYS A 452 4.67 -31.26 -25.99
C LYS A 452 4.06 -30.24 -26.95
N GLU A 453 3.46 -29.18 -26.42
CA GLU A 453 2.82 -28.13 -27.23
C GLU A 453 3.74 -26.93 -27.45
N LEU A 454 4.52 -26.52 -26.43
CA LEU A 454 5.30 -25.27 -26.47
C LEU A 454 6.78 -25.46 -26.83
N PHE A 455 7.36 -26.63 -26.58
CA PHE A 455 8.81 -26.90 -26.69
C PHE A 455 9.11 -28.12 -27.55
N ILE A 456 8.39 -28.25 -28.68
CA ILE A 456 8.33 -29.43 -29.57
C ILE A 456 9.72 -29.98 -29.99
N SER A 457 10.77 -29.13 -30.02
CA SER A 457 12.13 -29.50 -30.42
C SER A 457 13.06 -29.94 -29.27
N ALA A 458 12.66 -29.81 -28.01
CA ALA A 458 13.52 -30.09 -26.85
C ALA A 458 13.22 -31.48 -26.25
N ALA A 459 14.22 -32.38 -26.32
CA ALA A 459 14.13 -33.68 -25.67
C ALA A 459 14.56 -33.57 -24.19
N PRO A 460 13.75 -34.03 -23.21
CA PRO A 460 14.12 -33.94 -21.80
C PRO A 460 15.41 -34.69 -21.47
N SER A 461 16.29 -34.06 -20.69
CA SER A 461 17.49 -34.69 -20.17
C SER A 461 17.20 -35.70 -19.07
N LYS A 462 18.24 -36.47 -18.67
CA LYS A 462 18.17 -37.31 -17.47
C LYS A 462 17.90 -36.48 -16.21
N GLN A 463 18.52 -35.30 -16.08
CA GLN A 463 18.30 -34.42 -14.93
C GLN A 463 16.86 -33.87 -14.91
N ASP A 464 16.34 -33.47 -16.08
CA ASP A 464 14.95 -32.99 -16.23
C ASP A 464 13.96 -34.06 -15.76
N THR A 465 14.23 -35.32 -16.09
CA THR A 465 13.43 -36.48 -15.68
C THR A 465 13.46 -36.69 -14.15
N GLU A 466 14.61 -36.51 -13.50
CA GLU A 466 14.71 -36.62 -12.04
C GLU A 466 14.08 -35.41 -11.32
N VAL A 467 14.22 -34.19 -11.84
CA VAL A 467 13.54 -32.99 -11.33
C VAL A 467 12.02 -33.15 -11.42
N ARG A 468 11.51 -33.67 -12.55
CA ARG A 468 10.09 -34.00 -12.73
C ARG A 468 9.57 -34.99 -11.68
N LYS A 469 10.31 -36.09 -11.46
CA LYS A 469 9.96 -37.07 -10.42
C LYS A 469 9.93 -36.43 -9.03
N ALA A 470 10.91 -35.57 -8.73
CA ALA A 470 10.99 -34.93 -7.43
C ALA A 470 9.88 -33.89 -7.21
N ILE A 471 9.65 -32.97 -8.16
CA ILE A 471 8.67 -31.88 -7.99
C ILE A 471 7.23 -32.41 -7.93
N THR A 472 6.85 -33.36 -8.80
CA THR A 472 5.53 -34.01 -8.72
C THR A 472 5.36 -34.72 -7.39
N LYS A 473 6.40 -35.41 -6.89
CA LYS A 473 6.38 -36.07 -5.59
C LYS A 473 6.27 -35.09 -4.42
N LEU A 474 6.97 -33.95 -4.45
CA LEU A 474 6.89 -32.89 -3.44
C LEU A 474 5.48 -32.28 -3.39
N TRP A 475 4.92 -31.91 -4.55
CA TRP A 475 3.58 -31.30 -4.66
C TRP A 475 2.49 -32.27 -4.20
N VAL A 476 2.54 -33.53 -4.63
CA VAL A 476 1.57 -34.55 -4.21
C VAL A 476 1.72 -34.90 -2.72
N ASN A 477 2.95 -35.06 -2.20
CA ASN A 477 3.15 -35.29 -0.77
C ASN A 477 2.57 -34.14 0.07
N PHE A 478 2.78 -32.89 -0.35
CA PHE A 478 2.20 -31.72 0.31
C PHE A 478 0.66 -31.74 0.21
N ALA A 479 0.09 -32.03 -0.95
CA ALA A 479 -1.35 -32.11 -1.12
C ALA A 479 -2.00 -33.18 -0.22
N LYS A 480 -1.34 -34.33 -0.05
CA LYS A 480 -1.82 -35.43 0.82
C LYS A 480 -1.67 -35.13 2.32
N THR A 481 -0.51 -34.63 2.73
CA THR A 481 -0.12 -34.61 4.16
C THR A 481 -0.03 -33.21 4.77
N GLY A 482 0.09 -32.16 3.96
CA GLY A 482 0.47 -30.82 4.40
C GLY A 482 1.98 -30.64 4.61
N ASN A 483 2.79 -31.67 4.30
CA ASN A 483 4.25 -31.66 4.35
C ASN A 483 4.79 -32.20 3.01
N PRO A 484 5.64 -31.46 2.26
CA PRO A 484 6.19 -31.95 1.00
C PRO A 484 7.16 -33.13 1.19
N THR A 485 7.73 -33.27 2.38
CA THR A 485 8.67 -34.35 2.74
C THR A 485 8.26 -35.03 4.05
N PRO A 486 7.18 -35.85 4.02
CA PRO A 486 6.74 -36.62 5.17
C PRO A 486 7.73 -37.78 5.45
N PRO A 487 7.75 -38.37 6.66
CA PRO A 487 8.82 -39.28 7.11
C PRO A 487 9.08 -40.51 6.21
N GLU A 488 8.12 -40.88 5.37
CA GLU A 488 8.20 -42.03 4.46
C GLU A 488 8.94 -41.69 3.14
N THR A 489 9.23 -40.42 2.87
CA THR A 489 9.95 -40.01 1.66
C THR A 489 11.45 -40.25 1.76
N ARG A 490 12.09 -40.47 0.60
CA ARG A 490 13.56 -40.53 0.47
C ARG A 490 14.20 -39.19 0.04
N LEU A 491 13.37 -38.17 -0.17
CA LEU A 491 13.82 -36.81 -0.48
C LEU A 491 14.45 -36.15 0.77
N PRO A 492 15.36 -35.17 0.61
CA PRO A 492 15.91 -34.40 1.72
C PRO A 492 14.81 -33.78 2.60
N LYS A 493 15.03 -33.70 3.91
CA LYS A 493 14.01 -33.22 4.85
C LYS A 493 13.82 -31.70 4.73
N TRP A 494 12.69 -31.29 4.16
CA TRP A 494 12.25 -29.89 4.11
C TRP A 494 11.52 -29.55 5.41
N ASN A 495 12.09 -28.64 6.20
CA ASN A 495 11.42 -28.11 7.39
C ASN A 495 10.62 -26.84 7.00
N PRO A 496 9.44 -26.58 7.60
CA PRO A 496 8.74 -25.32 7.38
C PRO A 496 9.52 -24.16 7.99
N ALA A 497 9.55 -23.02 7.28
CA ALA A 497 10.20 -21.79 7.71
C ALA A 497 9.52 -21.22 8.97
N LYS A 498 10.34 -20.74 9.92
CA LYS A 498 9.88 -20.23 11.23
C LYS A 498 10.09 -18.72 11.41
N GLY A 499 10.87 -18.09 10.55
CA GLY A 499 11.29 -16.69 10.71
C GLY A 499 12.30 -16.30 9.64
N TYR A 500 13.11 -15.29 9.94
CA TYR A 500 14.16 -14.76 9.06
C TYR A 500 15.56 -14.94 9.70
N PRO A 501 16.63 -15.17 8.93
CA PRO A 501 16.65 -15.38 7.48
C PRO A 501 15.85 -16.62 7.05
N LEU A 502 15.33 -16.62 5.81
CA LEU A 502 14.39 -17.64 5.36
C LEU A 502 15.10 -18.97 5.07
N ASP A 503 14.65 -20.05 5.70
CA ASP A 503 14.95 -21.43 5.27
C ASP A 503 14.16 -21.74 3.99
N TYR A 504 14.82 -22.23 2.94
CA TYR A 504 14.16 -22.63 1.68
C TYR A 504 14.77 -23.89 1.06
N LEU A 505 14.00 -24.60 0.25
CA LEU A 505 14.47 -25.74 -0.52
C LEU A 505 14.88 -25.28 -1.93
N ARG A 506 16.16 -25.43 -2.30
CA ARG A 506 16.60 -25.31 -3.69
C ARG A 506 16.19 -26.55 -4.47
N ILE A 507 15.64 -26.37 -5.66
CA ILE A 507 15.29 -27.45 -6.60
C ILE A 507 15.98 -27.16 -7.95
N GLY A 508 17.01 -27.94 -8.29
CA GLY A 508 17.86 -27.74 -9.46
C GLY A 508 19.22 -27.13 -9.13
N ASN A 509 20.22 -27.33 -10.01
CA ASN A 509 21.61 -26.98 -9.74
C ASN A 509 21.96 -25.54 -10.17
N LEU A 510 22.15 -24.65 -9.17
CA LEU A 510 22.35 -23.21 -9.37
C LEU A 510 23.82 -22.84 -9.71
N TYR A 511 24.79 -23.63 -9.24
CA TYR A 511 26.22 -23.29 -9.34
C TYR A 511 27.09 -24.31 -10.08
N THR A 512 26.94 -25.61 -9.80
CA THR A 512 27.73 -26.70 -10.40
C THR A 512 26.89 -27.96 -10.57
N GLU A 513 27.23 -28.80 -11.56
CA GLU A 513 26.61 -30.12 -11.72
C GLU A 513 26.88 -31.07 -10.54
N GLU A 514 27.95 -30.81 -9.77
CA GLU A 514 28.34 -31.55 -8.56
C GLU A 514 27.44 -31.25 -7.34
N SER A 515 26.66 -30.16 -7.38
CA SER A 515 25.75 -29.80 -6.30
C SER A 515 24.61 -30.83 -6.18
N PRO A 516 24.10 -31.13 -4.97
CA PRO A 516 22.91 -31.95 -4.81
C PRO A 516 21.73 -31.32 -5.56
N LEU A 517 20.98 -32.14 -6.31
CA LEU A 517 19.85 -31.67 -7.12
C LEU A 517 18.78 -30.93 -6.29
N ILE A 518 18.64 -31.32 -5.02
CA ILE A 518 17.73 -30.71 -4.05
C ILE A 518 18.48 -30.58 -2.74
N ASP A 519 18.45 -29.39 -2.14
CA ASP A 519 19.07 -29.14 -0.83
C ASP A 519 18.36 -28.01 -0.07
N MET A 520 18.56 -27.95 1.25
CA MET A 520 18.07 -26.87 2.10
C MET A 520 19.10 -25.74 2.19
N GLU A 521 18.67 -24.52 1.91
CA GLU A 521 19.50 -23.31 1.93
C GLU A 521 18.88 -22.23 2.81
N LEU A 522 19.65 -21.17 3.12
CA LEU A 522 19.28 -20.11 4.05
C LEU A 522 19.51 -18.73 3.42
N GLY A 523 18.55 -17.82 3.62
CA GLY A 523 18.68 -16.42 3.21
C GLY A 523 18.31 -16.15 1.75
N LEU A 524 17.08 -16.50 1.38
CA LEU A 524 16.56 -16.37 0.02
C LEU A 524 16.67 -14.94 -0.53
N MET A 525 17.71 -14.70 -1.34
CA MET A 525 18.00 -13.42 -2.00
C MET A 525 18.06 -12.22 -1.04
N ASP A 526 18.52 -12.43 0.20
CA ASP A 526 18.33 -11.50 1.33
C ASP A 526 18.78 -10.04 1.07
N GLU A 527 19.91 -9.81 0.39
CA GLU A 527 20.40 -8.47 0.04
C GLU A 527 19.44 -7.74 -0.90
N ARG A 528 18.95 -8.44 -1.93
CA ARG A 528 18.00 -7.90 -2.92
C ARG A 528 16.66 -7.64 -2.25
N ALA A 529 16.16 -8.57 -1.44
CA ALA A 529 14.96 -8.36 -0.63
C ALA A 529 15.11 -7.15 0.32
N GLU A 530 16.28 -6.96 0.95
CA GLU A 530 16.54 -5.80 1.82
C GLU A 530 16.55 -4.47 1.06
N PHE A 531 17.09 -4.44 -0.17
CA PHE A 531 17.00 -3.28 -1.05
C PHE A 531 15.53 -2.90 -1.31
N TRP A 532 14.66 -3.85 -1.69
CA TRP A 532 13.24 -3.58 -1.94
C TRP A 532 12.45 -3.19 -0.69
N ARG A 533 12.74 -3.79 0.46
CA ARG A 533 12.18 -3.38 1.78
C ARG A 533 12.49 -1.92 2.12
N LYS A 534 13.68 -1.42 1.74
CA LYS A 534 14.08 -0.02 1.91
C LYS A 534 13.53 0.90 0.83
N LEU A 535 13.45 0.42 -0.42
CA LEU A 535 12.99 1.19 -1.57
C LEU A 535 11.48 1.49 -1.53
N GLN A 536 10.66 0.54 -1.06
CA GLN A 536 9.21 0.67 -0.89
C GLN A 536 8.41 1.02 -2.18
N ALA A 537 9.01 0.84 -3.37
CA ALA A 537 8.40 1.22 -4.65
C ALA A 537 7.02 0.56 -4.90
N HIS A 538 6.90 -0.72 -4.54
CA HIS A 538 5.68 -1.52 -4.70
C HIS A 538 4.56 -1.19 -3.70
N LEU A 539 4.85 -0.45 -2.63
CA LEU A 539 3.80 -0.01 -1.73
C LEU A 539 2.92 1.02 -2.47
N PRO A 540 1.61 1.08 -2.16
CA PRO A 540 0.78 2.16 -2.67
C PRO A 540 1.45 3.48 -2.30
N ALA A 541 1.35 4.48 -3.18
CA ALA A 541 1.66 5.85 -2.78
C ALA A 541 0.82 6.09 -1.55
N LYS A 542 1.50 6.23 -0.40
CA LYS A 542 0.85 6.52 0.87
C LYS A 542 -0.09 7.66 0.58
N SER A 543 -1.40 7.43 0.67
CA SER A 543 -2.33 8.54 0.68
C SER A 543 -1.78 9.44 1.78
N PHE A 544 -1.38 10.66 1.41
CA PHE A 544 -0.44 11.42 2.26
C PHE A 544 -1.04 11.61 3.66
N MET A 545 -2.38 11.51 3.76
CA MET A 545 -3.20 11.41 4.95
C MET A 545 -2.82 10.29 5.95
N GLU A 546 -2.55 9.04 5.59
CA GLU A 546 -2.43 7.98 6.62
C GLU A 546 -1.05 7.90 7.30
N THR A 547 0.01 8.40 6.65
CA THR A 547 1.28 8.66 7.37
C THR A 547 1.32 10.08 7.96
N LEU A 548 0.40 10.98 7.59
CA LEU A 548 0.12 12.21 8.35
C LEU A 548 -0.56 11.92 9.69
N TYR A 549 -1.45 10.92 9.77
CA TYR A 549 -2.34 10.73 10.93
C TYR A 549 -1.68 10.17 12.20
N THR A 550 -0.68 9.30 12.09
CA THR A 550 0.07 8.79 13.26
C THR A 550 1.16 9.76 13.75
N GLY A 551 1.67 10.64 12.87
CA GLY A 551 2.49 11.80 13.27
C GLY A 551 1.67 12.92 13.93
N HIS A 552 0.39 13.06 13.58
CA HIS A 552 -0.49 14.15 14.04
C HIS A 552 -0.81 14.15 15.54
N ILE A 553 -0.62 13.04 16.25
CA ILE A 553 -0.89 12.98 17.71
C ILE A 553 0.28 13.54 18.53
N HIS A 554 1.50 13.61 17.97
CA HIS A 554 2.72 14.02 18.71
C HIS A 554 3.57 15.12 18.05
N GLY A 555 3.22 15.60 16.85
CA GLY A 555 3.71 16.90 16.36
C GLY A 555 5.18 16.96 15.93
N PHE A 556 5.76 15.85 15.47
CA PHE A 556 7.08 15.83 14.84
C PHE A 556 6.98 15.85 13.31
N PRO A 557 7.84 16.59 12.59
CA PRO A 557 7.92 16.55 11.13
C PRO A 557 8.61 15.25 10.65
N PRO A 558 8.30 14.75 9.44
CA PRO A 558 8.97 13.57 8.89
C PRO A 558 10.42 13.88 8.48
N SER A 559 11.34 12.98 8.82
CA SER A 559 12.76 13.10 8.49
C SER A 559 13.10 12.38 7.16
N THR A 560 12.78 12.99 6.03
CA THR A 560 13.32 12.57 4.71
C THR A 560 13.60 13.77 3.81
N ASN A 561 14.88 13.99 3.51
CA ASN A 561 15.40 14.88 2.46
C ASN A 561 14.92 16.34 2.42
N VAL A 562 14.92 16.99 3.58
CA VAL A 562 15.35 18.40 3.59
C VAL A 562 16.84 18.40 3.23
N SER A 563 17.23 19.12 2.18
CA SER A 563 18.66 19.26 1.83
C SER A 563 19.43 19.87 3.00
N ALA A 564 20.73 19.61 3.11
CA ALA A 564 21.57 20.17 4.19
C ALA A 564 21.55 21.71 4.26
N ASN A 565 21.00 22.40 3.26
CA ASN A 565 20.81 23.84 3.20
C ASN A 565 19.38 24.32 3.49
N THR A 566 18.37 23.46 3.68
CA THR A 566 16.98 23.88 3.99
C THR A 566 16.55 23.69 5.45
N TRP A 567 17.36 23.00 6.27
CA TRP A 567 17.31 23.18 7.74
C TRP A 567 17.66 24.63 8.14
N ALA A 568 18.32 25.39 7.26
CA ALA A 568 18.67 26.79 7.46
C ALA A 568 17.49 27.79 7.31
N SER A 569 16.23 27.33 7.22
CA SER A 569 15.09 28.23 7.41
C SER A 569 14.84 28.46 8.90
N GLN A 570 14.99 29.71 9.34
CA GLN A 570 15.03 30.11 10.75
C GLN A 570 13.76 29.73 11.53
N GLY A 571 12.61 29.56 10.85
CA GLY A 571 11.35 29.13 11.47
C GLY A 571 11.26 27.63 11.81
N GLY A 572 11.87 26.74 11.01
CA GLY A 572 11.73 25.29 11.18
C GLY A 572 12.43 24.75 12.42
N ILE A 573 13.68 25.18 12.64
CA ILE A 573 14.47 24.82 13.84
C ILE A 573 13.81 25.38 15.11
N VAL A 574 13.27 26.60 15.05
CA VAL A 574 12.56 27.23 16.19
C VAL A 574 11.29 26.45 16.54
N ALA A 575 10.49 26.04 15.56
CA ALA A 575 9.28 25.24 15.80
C ALA A 575 9.60 23.88 16.47
N LEU A 576 10.62 23.17 15.98
CA LEU A 576 11.04 21.89 16.55
C LEU A 576 11.56 22.03 18.00
N GLY A 577 12.36 23.07 18.27
CA GLY A 577 12.84 23.38 19.62
C GLY A 577 11.70 23.71 20.60
N VAL A 578 10.66 24.41 20.14
CA VAL A 578 9.45 24.71 20.93
C VAL A 578 8.64 23.45 21.25
N VAL A 579 8.44 22.53 20.30
CA VAL A 579 7.66 21.29 20.53
C VAL A 579 8.39 20.34 21.50
N LEU A 580 9.71 20.18 21.36
CA LEU A 580 10.52 19.38 22.30
C LEU A 580 10.54 20.02 23.70
N GLY A 581 10.81 21.34 23.78
CA GLY A 581 10.83 22.08 25.05
C GLY A 581 9.48 22.23 25.75
N SER A 582 8.36 22.07 25.03
CA SER A 582 7.02 22.01 25.62
C SER A 582 6.65 20.60 26.07
N SER A 583 7.05 19.56 25.35
CA SER A 583 6.80 18.16 25.73
C SER A 583 7.55 17.77 27.02
N ILE A 584 8.85 18.08 27.11
CA ILE A 584 9.67 17.79 28.30
C ILE A 584 9.15 18.56 29.54
N SER A 585 8.71 19.81 29.32
CA SER A 585 8.12 20.64 30.39
C SER A 585 6.76 20.12 30.87
N LEU A 586 5.98 19.43 30.03
CA LEU A 586 4.71 18.82 30.43
C LEU A 586 4.94 17.65 31.40
N VAL A 587 5.93 16.79 31.10
CA VAL A 587 6.36 15.68 31.97
C VAL A 587 6.88 16.22 33.31
N GLY A 588 7.71 17.26 33.28
CA GLY A 588 8.19 17.93 34.50
C GLY A 588 7.06 18.49 35.37
N LEU A 589 6.04 19.12 34.78
CA LEU A 589 4.86 19.59 35.53
C LEU A 589 4.03 18.45 36.11
N ALA A 590 3.85 17.34 35.38
CA ALA A 590 3.13 16.18 35.89
C ALA A 590 3.84 15.57 37.12
N PHE A 591 5.17 15.42 37.07
CA PHE A 591 5.95 15.00 38.22
C PHE A 591 5.87 15.99 39.40
N ALA A 592 5.88 17.30 39.15
CA ALA A 592 5.70 18.31 40.19
C ALA A 592 4.31 18.22 40.85
N PHE A 593 3.26 17.98 40.06
CA PHE A 593 1.88 17.82 40.55
C PHE A 593 1.70 16.55 41.39
N ILE A 594 2.30 15.43 40.95
CA ILE A 594 2.33 14.17 41.69
C ILE A 594 3.08 14.34 43.01
N THR A 595 4.27 14.95 42.96
CA THR A 595 5.10 15.22 44.15
C THR A 595 4.36 16.09 45.17
N TYR A 596 3.75 17.20 44.72
CA TYR A 596 2.96 18.08 45.58
C TYR A 596 1.72 17.39 46.18
N SER A 597 1.09 16.48 45.43
CA SER A 597 -0.07 15.72 45.92
C SER A 597 0.30 14.72 47.03
N LEU A 598 1.51 14.14 46.94
CA LEU A 598 2.04 13.13 47.86
C LEU A 598 2.58 13.70 49.19
N PHE A 599 3.08 14.94 49.23
CA PHE A 599 3.64 15.54 50.45
C PHE A 599 2.69 16.59 51.07
N SER A 600 2.14 16.27 52.24
CA SER A 600 1.15 17.10 52.97
C SER A 600 1.64 18.51 53.30
N ASP A 601 2.93 18.65 53.59
CA ASP A 601 3.48 19.81 54.28
C ASP A 601 3.65 21.04 53.37
N LEU A 602 3.50 20.82 52.05
CA LEU A 602 3.53 21.87 51.03
C LEU A 602 2.17 22.60 50.88
N ARG A 603 1.12 22.21 51.63
CA ARG A 603 -0.27 22.72 51.52
C ARG A 603 -0.53 24.07 52.21
N SER A 604 0.45 24.98 52.22
CA SER A 604 0.24 26.37 52.68
C SER A 604 -0.57 27.19 51.66
N LEU A 605 -1.00 28.41 52.03
CA LEU A 605 -1.71 29.32 51.11
C LEU A 605 -0.89 29.64 49.85
N ALA A 606 0.44 29.80 50.01
CA ALA A 606 1.36 29.96 48.89
C ALA A 606 1.48 28.68 48.04
N GLY A 607 1.40 27.50 48.66
CA GLY A 607 1.37 26.21 47.98
C GLY A 607 0.09 25.96 47.17
N THR A 608 -1.07 26.38 47.67
CA THR A 608 -2.34 26.28 46.92
C THR A 608 -2.40 27.26 45.75
N ALA A 609 -1.81 28.45 45.89
CA ALA A 609 -1.57 29.36 44.77
C ALA A 609 -0.60 28.75 43.74
N LEU A 610 0.48 28.10 44.19
CA LEU A 610 1.43 27.36 43.33
C LEU A 610 0.75 26.21 42.58
N LEU A 611 -0.09 25.40 43.24
CA LEU A 611 -0.83 24.31 42.59
C LEU A 611 -1.83 24.85 41.55
N SER A 612 -2.48 25.97 41.84
CA SER A 612 -3.41 26.64 40.90
C SER A 612 -2.67 27.21 39.69
N LEU A 613 -1.47 27.78 39.90
CA LEU A 613 -0.60 28.26 38.83
C LEU A 613 -0.08 27.09 37.98
N LEU A 614 0.41 26.02 38.60
CA LEU A 614 0.85 24.78 37.92
C LEU A 614 -0.29 24.10 37.17
N ALA A 615 -1.51 24.06 37.71
CA ALA A 615 -2.69 23.57 37.01
C ALA A 615 -3.05 24.46 35.81
N SER A 616 -2.98 25.79 35.96
CA SER A 616 -3.21 26.74 34.85
C SER A 616 -2.13 26.64 33.76
N LEU A 617 -0.87 26.39 34.13
CA LEU A 617 0.24 26.14 33.21
C LEU A 617 0.06 24.82 32.47
N PHE A 618 -0.25 23.74 33.20
CA PHE A 618 -0.52 22.42 32.63
C PHE A 618 -1.69 22.47 31.65
N MET A 619 -2.81 23.08 32.05
CA MET A 619 -3.97 23.26 31.17
C MET A 619 -3.67 24.19 29.99
N GLY A 620 -2.92 25.28 30.18
CA GLY A 620 -2.50 26.16 29.09
C GLY A 620 -1.59 25.47 28.07
N GLN A 621 -0.68 24.60 28.54
CA GLN A 621 0.25 23.85 27.70
C GLN A 621 -0.44 22.65 27.01
N LEU A 622 -1.41 22.01 27.66
CA LEU A 622 -2.29 21.02 27.05
C LEU A 622 -3.18 21.64 25.97
N LEU A 623 -3.76 22.83 26.24
CA LEU A 623 -4.55 23.59 25.27
C LEU A 623 -3.71 24.15 24.12
N PHE A 624 -2.42 24.39 24.31
CA PHE A 624 -1.50 24.72 23.22
C PHE A 624 -1.31 23.51 22.29
N VAL A 625 -0.97 22.34 22.83
CA VAL A 625 -0.80 21.10 22.04
C VAL A 625 -2.09 20.75 21.28
N VAL A 626 -3.25 20.83 21.93
CA VAL A 626 -4.56 20.54 21.32
C VAL A 626 -5.02 21.65 20.35
N GLY A 627 -4.66 22.92 20.60
CA GLY A 627 -5.09 24.07 19.79
C GLY A 627 -4.22 24.32 18.55
N VAL A 628 -2.92 24.00 18.62
CA VAL A 628 -1.97 24.17 17.50
C VAL A 628 -2.14 23.09 16.43
N GLY A 629 -2.63 21.89 16.79
CA GLY A 629 -2.87 20.76 15.87
C GLY A 629 -3.90 21.00 14.74
N GLY A 630 -4.38 22.23 14.55
CA GLY A 630 -5.23 22.64 13.42
C GLY A 630 -4.90 24.03 12.85
N ILE A 631 -3.73 24.61 13.15
CA ILE A 631 -3.32 25.96 12.72
C ILE A 631 -2.07 25.87 11.84
N GLN A 632 -2.21 26.18 10.55
CA GLN A 632 -1.14 26.13 9.55
C GLN A 632 -0.28 27.41 9.46
N ASP A 633 -0.43 28.35 10.40
CA ASP A 633 0.22 29.67 10.36
C ASP A 633 1.39 29.76 11.36
N ALA A 634 2.60 29.84 10.83
CA ALA A 634 3.83 29.83 11.62
C ALA A 634 3.98 31.06 12.53
N GLU A 635 3.45 32.23 12.15
CA GLU A 635 3.53 33.45 12.94
C GLU A 635 2.63 33.38 14.18
N LEU A 636 1.44 32.79 14.03
CA LEU A 636 0.53 32.56 15.14
C LEU A 636 1.08 31.52 16.12
N CYS A 637 1.73 30.47 15.61
CA CYS A 637 2.46 29.50 16.43
C CYS A 637 3.63 30.15 17.20
N LEU A 638 4.45 31.01 16.56
CA LEU A 638 5.53 31.74 17.26
C LEU A 638 4.98 32.64 18.37
N SER A 639 3.92 33.41 18.09
CA SER A 639 3.34 34.35 19.06
C SER A 639 2.73 33.63 20.27
N LEU A 640 2.05 32.51 20.05
CA LEU A 640 1.49 31.67 21.10
C LEU A 640 2.59 30.96 21.93
N SER A 641 3.72 30.65 21.31
CA SER A 641 4.92 30.08 21.97
C SER A 641 5.64 31.09 22.87
N LEU A 642 5.73 32.36 22.43
CA LEU A 642 6.29 33.45 23.24
C LEU A 642 5.46 33.73 24.50
N ALA A 643 4.12 33.64 24.41
CA ALA A 643 3.23 33.75 25.56
C ALA A 643 3.41 32.60 26.58
N LEU A 644 3.74 31.38 26.13
CA LEU A 644 4.09 30.26 27.01
C LEU A 644 5.49 30.40 27.63
N LEU A 645 6.46 30.94 26.89
CA LEU A 645 7.78 31.28 27.42
C LEU A 645 7.68 32.30 28.56
N PHE A 646 6.79 33.29 28.43
CA PHE A 646 6.49 34.24 29.50
C PHE A 646 5.95 33.55 30.77
N MET A 647 4.95 32.68 30.61
CA MET A 647 4.37 31.87 31.69
C MET A 647 5.41 30.95 32.38
N LYS A 648 6.36 30.40 31.62
CA LYS A 648 7.46 29.57 32.16
C LYS A 648 8.50 30.39 32.93
N LEU A 649 8.87 31.58 32.44
CA LEU A 649 9.81 32.47 33.12
C LEU A 649 9.26 32.92 34.49
N ALA A 650 7.97 33.31 34.54
CA ALA A 650 7.28 33.66 35.78
C ALA A 650 7.33 32.54 36.83
N SER A 651 7.18 31.30 36.38
CA SER A 651 7.15 30.11 37.23
C SER A 651 8.52 29.73 37.78
N LEU A 652 9.58 29.89 36.98
CA LEU A 652 10.94 29.58 37.42
C LEU A 652 11.43 30.55 38.50
N CYS A 653 11.21 31.85 38.29
CA CYS A 653 11.56 32.90 39.24
C CYS A 653 11.04 32.58 40.66
N TRP A 654 9.83 32.03 40.77
CA TRP A 654 9.24 31.62 42.04
C TRP A 654 9.82 30.31 42.60
N LEU A 655 10.06 29.29 41.75
CA LEU A 655 10.69 28.03 42.15
C LEU A 655 12.11 28.25 42.73
N CYS A 656 12.88 29.18 42.19
CA CYS A 656 14.19 29.53 42.73
C CYS A 656 14.12 30.11 44.15
N CYS A 657 13.10 30.92 44.49
CA CYS A 657 12.86 31.37 45.86
C CYS A 657 12.56 30.20 46.81
N CYS A 658 11.76 29.21 46.39
CA CYS A 658 11.44 28.03 47.20
C CYS A 658 12.63 27.08 47.41
N CYS A 659 13.46 26.87 46.38
CA CYS A 659 14.66 26.03 46.49
C CYS A 659 15.70 26.64 47.45
N HIS A 660 15.88 27.96 47.45
CA HIS A 660 16.76 28.64 48.41
C HIS A 660 16.29 28.43 49.86
N HIS A 661 14.99 28.60 50.13
CA HIS A 661 14.40 28.37 51.46
C HIS A 661 14.58 26.91 51.92
N SER A 662 14.37 25.95 51.02
CA SER A 662 14.50 24.51 51.31
C SER A 662 15.96 24.09 51.58
N LEU A 663 16.92 24.66 50.85
CA LEU A 663 18.35 24.38 51.05
C LEU A 663 18.87 24.94 52.39
N THR A 664 18.33 26.09 52.82
CA THR A 664 18.68 26.72 54.12
C THR A 664 18.10 25.91 55.29
N LEU A 665 16.86 25.42 55.19
CA LEU A 665 16.24 24.49 56.15
C LEU A 665 16.98 23.13 56.23
N PHE A 666 17.50 22.63 55.11
CA PHE A 666 18.26 21.38 55.10
C PHE A 666 19.64 21.55 55.75
N ARG A 667 20.30 22.70 55.53
CA ARG A 667 21.59 23.04 56.16
C ARG A 667 21.51 23.22 57.68
N SER A 668 20.40 23.72 58.23
CA SER A 668 20.28 23.89 59.69
C SER A 668 20.12 22.57 60.45
N ASN A 669 19.63 21.52 59.78
CA ASN A 669 19.22 20.27 60.44
C ASN A 669 20.19 19.10 60.23
N ALA A 670 21.13 19.17 59.29
CA ALA A 670 22.05 18.07 58.97
C ALA A 670 23.53 18.51 58.91
N ASN A 671 24.21 18.44 60.06
CA ASN A 671 25.66 18.65 60.18
C ASN A 671 26.47 17.53 59.47
N LEU A 672 26.63 17.64 58.15
CA LEU A 672 27.43 16.70 57.35
C LEU A 672 28.38 17.43 56.40
N ILE A 673 29.67 17.09 56.49
CA ILE A 673 30.74 17.55 55.58
C ILE A 673 30.95 16.46 54.51
N PRO A 674 30.64 16.71 53.22
CA PRO A 674 30.89 15.73 52.17
C PRO A 674 32.31 15.86 51.59
N ARG A 675 33.04 14.74 51.47
CA ARG A 675 34.16 14.63 50.53
C ARG A 675 33.60 14.38 49.10
N PRO A 676 34.19 14.95 48.04
CA PRO A 676 33.67 14.81 46.68
C PRO A 676 34.22 13.58 45.95
N GLU A 677 33.37 12.90 45.17
CA GLU A 677 33.80 11.93 44.16
C GLU A 677 33.64 12.51 42.74
N ALA A 678 34.66 12.39 41.90
CA ALA A 678 34.95 13.40 40.87
C ALA A 678 34.32 13.16 39.48
N LYS A 679 33.35 12.25 39.31
CA LYS A 679 32.87 11.83 37.97
C LYS A 679 31.38 12.01 37.64
N MET A 680 30.53 12.47 38.56
CA MET A 680 29.10 12.71 38.24
C MET A 680 28.73 14.19 37.96
N GLY A 681 29.60 15.15 38.29
CA GLY A 681 29.31 16.59 38.15
C GLY A 681 29.29 17.13 36.72
N ARG A 682 30.16 16.63 35.82
CA ARG A 682 30.29 17.22 34.46
C ARG A 682 29.11 16.89 33.54
N ALA A 683 28.52 15.69 33.65
CA ALA A 683 27.38 15.31 32.82
C ALA A 683 26.13 16.15 33.16
N LEU A 684 25.79 16.26 34.46
CA LEU A 684 24.66 17.07 34.92
C LEU A 684 24.81 18.56 34.61
N ALA A 685 26.03 19.12 34.69
CA ALA A 685 26.28 20.52 34.34
C ALA A 685 25.95 20.82 32.87
N TYR A 686 26.38 19.96 31.93
CA TYR A 686 26.12 20.16 30.50
C TYR A 686 24.63 20.06 30.14
N TYR A 687 23.88 19.12 30.74
CA TYR A 687 22.44 18.99 30.46
C TYR A 687 21.59 20.11 31.08
N SER A 688 21.96 20.64 32.25
CA SER A 688 21.26 21.79 32.86
C SER A 688 21.55 23.12 32.16
N LEU A 689 22.79 23.35 31.68
CA LEU A 689 23.13 24.59 30.96
C LEU A 689 22.31 24.78 29.66
N LEU A 690 22.05 23.68 28.94
CA LEU A 690 21.31 23.71 27.68
C LEU A 690 19.78 23.84 27.85
N SER A 691 19.21 23.39 28.97
CA SER A 691 17.75 23.39 29.18
C SER A 691 17.22 24.59 29.98
N TRP A 692 18.07 25.35 30.68
CA TRP A 692 17.64 26.43 31.59
C TRP A 692 18.34 27.78 31.33
N GLY A 693 19.14 27.90 30.25
CA GLY A 693 20.09 28.99 30.02
C GLY A 693 19.53 30.41 30.14
N PHE A 694 18.51 30.79 29.34
CA PHE A 694 18.01 32.18 29.34
C PHE A 694 17.36 32.60 30.68
N PRO A 695 16.49 31.79 31.31
CA PRO A 695 15.99 32.11 32.65
C PRO A 695 17.08 32.14 33.75
N LEU A 696 18.09 31.27 33.70
CA LEU A 696 19.24 31.32 34.62
C LEU A 696 20.05 32.61 34.46
N ILE A 697 20.24 33.09 33.23
CA ILE A 697 20.91 34.38 32.95
C ILE A 697 20.10 35.53 33.57
N MET A 698 18.77 35.54 33.43
CA MET A 698 17.93 36.59 34.04
C MET A 698 17.98 36.58 35.57
N VAL A 699 17.95 35.40 36.20
CA VAL A 699 18.11 35.25 37.66
C VAL A 699 19.52 35.65 38.12
N ALA A 700 20.55 35.30 37.37
CA ALA A 700 21.93 35.70 37.66
C ALA A 700 22.14 37.21 37.53
N VAL A 701 21.52 37.87 36.53
CA VAL A 701 21.53 39.33 36.39
C VAL A 701 20.80 39.99 37.55
N ALA A 702 19.60 39.53 37.92
CA ALA A 702 18.86 40.06 39.07
C ALA A 702 19.66 39.93 40.38
N ALA A 703 20.23 38.74 40.63
CA ALA A 703 21.08 38.49 41.80
C ALA A 703 22.38 39.33 41.80
N ALA A 704 22.98 39.59 40.63
CA ALA A 704 24.17 40.44 40.51
C ALA A 704 23.88 41.92 40.81
N PHE A 705 22.71 42.43 40.43
CA PHE A 705 22.28 43.78 40.80
C PHE A 705 22.01 43.91 42.30
N GLU A 706 21.35 42.93 42.92
CA GLU A 706 21.05 42.94 44.36
C GLU A 706 22.30 42.68 45.22
N TYR A 707 23.27 41.89 44.74
CA TYR A 707 24.60 41.78 45.35
C TYR A 707 25.33 43.13 45.33
N LYS A 708 25.23 43.88 44.22
CA LYS A 708 25.85 45.21 44.07
C LYS A 708 25.18 46.30 44.91
N GLU A 709 23.88 46.20 45.20
CA GLU A 709 23.21 47.11 46.14
C GLU A 709 23.63 46.87 47.61
N ASN A 710 24.19 45.70 47.95
CA ASN A 710 24.56 45.34 49.33
C ASN A 710 26.06 45.55 49.69
N GLU A 711 26.92 46.03 48.79
CA GLU A 711 28.33 46.34 49.10
C GLU A 711 28.50 47.69 49.84
N HIS A 712 28.06 47.76 51.09
CA HIS A 712 28.51 48.78 52.05
C HIS A 712 29.03 48.18 53.37
N HIS A 713 30.35 48.12 53.46
CA HIS A 713 31.19 48.05 54.68
C HIS A 713 30.65 47.31 55.92
N ILE A 714 30.98 46.02 56.06
CA ILE A 714 31.06 45.35 57.38
C ILE A 714 32.33 44.50 57.46
N SER A 715 33.13 44.70 58.52
CA SER A 715 34.38 43.96 58.76
C SER A 715 34.14 42.64 59.51
N GLY A 716 35.09 41.72 59.41
CA GLY A 716 34.93 40.29 59.71
C GLY A 716 34.63 39.85 61.15
N GLN A 717 34.22 40.75 62.06
CA GLN A 717 33.80 40.40 63.44
C GLN A 717 32.30 40.66 63.73
N GLN A 718 31.52 41.21 62.80
CA GLN A 718 30.07 41.40 62.96
C GLN A 718 29.19 40.38 62.21
N VAL A 719 29.81 39.48 61.41
CA VAL A 719 29.09 38.51 60.58
C VAL A 719 28.30 37.48 61.42
N SER A 720 28.80 37.07 62.58
CA SER A 720 28.16 36.06 63.42
C SER A 720 26.89 36.54 64.15
N SER A 721 26.78 37.84 64.46
CA SER A 721 25.60 38.40 65.14
C SER A 721 24.50 38.87 64.19
N LEU A 722 24.85 39.32 62.97
CA LEU A 722 23.83 39.64 61.94
C LEU A 722 23.07 38.40 61.47
N ILE A 723 23.77 37.29 61.19
CA ILE A 723 23.15 36.04 60.70
C ILE A 723 22.07 35.53 61.67
N ILE A 724 22.30 35.62 62.99
CA ILE A 724 21.34 35.19 64.02
C ILE A 724 20.12 36.11 64.08
N THR A 725 20.27 37.38 63.68
CA THR A 725 19.19 38.38 63.74
C THR A 725 18.31 38.35 62.48
N GLU A 726 18.89 38.15 61.30
CA GLU A 726 18.12 38.04 60.04
C GLU A 726 17.31 36.74 59.91
N LEU A 727 17.74 35.67 60.59
CA LEU A 727 17.01 34.38 60.67
C LEU A 727 15.58 34.49 61.26
N ASN A 728 15.21 35.62 61.86
CA ASN A 728 13.87 35.90 62.38
C ASN A 728 13.05 36.91 61.54
N SER A 729 13.54 37.36 60.37
CA SER A 729 12.81 38.36 59.56
C SER A 729 11.67 37.75 58.73
N LYS A 730 10.49 38.40 58.76
CA LYS A 730 9.21 37.86 58.25
C LYS A 730 8.98 37.96 56.72
N ASN A 731 10.01 38.15 55.89
CA ASN A 731 9.84 38.57 54.48
C ASN A 731 10.42 37.58 53.44
N ASN A 732 9.71 36.49 53.15
CA ASN A 732 10.13 35.43 52.21
C ASN A 732 9.95 35.77 50.70
N CYS A 733 10.14 37.02 50.27
CA CYS A 733 9.89 37.45 48.88
C CYS A 733 10.90 38.53 48.41
N TRP A 734 12.18 38.18 48.36
CA TRP A 734 13.24 39.07 47.85
C TRP A 734 13.00 39.49 46.39
N LEU A 735 12.70 38.52 45.52
CA LEU A 735 12.51 38.74 44.08
C LEU A 735 11.30 39.62 43.66
N MET A 736 10.45 40.04 44.60
CA MET A 736 9.24 40.84 44.33
C MET A 736 9.38 42.32 44.70
N LYS A 737 10.56 42.75 45.16
CA LYS A 737 10.90 44.13 45.53
C LYS A 737 12.04 44.68 44.68
N GLY A 738 12.18 46.01 44.73
CA GLY A 738 13.34 46.73 44.22
C GLY A 738 13.57 46.64 42.71
N SER A 739 14.81 46.92 42.32
CA SER A 739 15.32 46.89 40.95
C SER A 739 15.22 45.49 40.33
N GLY A 740 15.44 44.43 41.12
CA GLY A 740 15.35 43.03 40.70
C GLY A 740 14.01 42.64 40.05
N TYR A 741 12.88 43.03 40.64
CA TYR A 741 11.56 42.77 40.05
C TYR A 741 11.35 43.53 38.72
N ILE A 742 11.85 44.76 38.63
CA ILE A 742 11.68 45.61 37.44
C ILE A 742 12.44 45.05 36.25
N PHE A 743 13.73 44.75 36.42
CA PHE A 743 14.60 44.27 35.33
C PHE A 743 14.49 42.76 35.09
N GLY A 744 14.30 41.95 36.14
CA GLY A 744 14.18 40.50 36.04
C GLY A 744 12.82 40.01 35.55
N PHE A 745 11.73 40.73 35.85
CA PHE A 745 10.37 40.31 35.51
C PHE A 745 9.61 41.35 34.67
N LEU A 746 9.44 42.59 35.13
CA LEU A 746 8.50 43.53 34.55
C LEU A 746 8.86 43.98 33.12
N ILE A 747 10.14 44.31 32.88
CA ILE A 747 10.63 44.74 31.56
C ILE A 747 10.53 43.59 30.53
N PRO A 748 11.06 42.37 30.79
CA PRO A 748 10.85 41.21 29.92
C PRO A 748 9.37 40.89 29.65
N SER A 749 8.51 40.97 30.67
CA SER A 749 7.04 40.78 30.52
C SER A 749 6.46 41.73 29.48
N SER A 750 6.82 43.01 29.59
CA SER A 750 6.27 44.10 28.78
C SER A 750 6.74 44.01 27.33
N ILE A 751 8.01 43.66 27.11
CA ILE A 751 8.57 43.43 25.77
C ILE A 751 7.89 42.25 25.09
N LEU A 752 7.70 41.12 25.79
CA LEU A 752 7.03 39.94 25.24
C LEU A 752 5.56 40.20 24.89
N LEU A 753 4.83 40.96 25.72
CA LEU A 753 3.45 41.37 25.42
C LEU A 753 3.37 42.28 24.18
N PHE A 754 4.32 43.20 24.02
CA PHE A 754 4.37 44.09 22.85
C PHE A 754 4.68 43.34 21.56
N ILE A 755 5.65 42.41 21.58
CA ILE A 755 5.98 41.54 20.45
C ILE A 755 4.78 40.64 20.11
N GLY A 756 4.12 40.03 21.10
CA GLY A 756 2.94 39.19 20.89
C GLY A 756 1.78 39.94 20.22
N LEU A 757 1.54 41.20 20.62
CA LEU A 757 0.52 42.07 20.03
C LEU A 757 0.89 42.47 18.59
N TYR A 758 2.16 42.81 18.32
CA TYR A 758 2.65 43.11 16.98
C TYR A 758 2.42 41.93 16.02
N MET A 759 2.83 40.71 16.42
CA MET A 759 2.63 39.50 15.62
C MET A 759 1.15 39.20 15.38
N ALA A 760 0.26 39.43 16.36
CA ALA A 760 -1.18 39.28 16.18
C ALA A 760 -1.76 40.21 15.10
N VAL A 761 -1.24 41.43 14.98
CA VAL A 761 -1.64 42.41 13.96
C VAL A 761 -1.10 42.01 12.58
N THR A 762 0.13 41.50 12.49
CA THR A 762 0.73 41.00 11.24
C THR A 762 -0.02 39.78 10.70
N ALA A 763 -0.27 38.76 11.53
CA ALA A 763 -1.06 37.59 11.16
C ALA A 763 -2.48 37.95 10.69
N LYS A 764 -3.11 38.99 11.27
CA LYS A 764 -4.40 39.51 10.81
C LYS A 764 -4.36 40.13 9.41
N LYS A 765 -3.26 40.80 9.03
CA LYS A 765 -3.06 41.33 7.67
C LYS A 765 -2.83 40.20 6.67
N ILE A 766 -1.93 39.25 6.99
CA ILE A 766 -1.60 38.11 6.12
C ILE A 766 -2.84 37.25 5.89
N SER A 767 -3.57 36.88 6.95
CA SER A 767 -4.81 36.11 6.86
C SER A 767 -5.86 36.74 5.93
N LYS A 768 -5.98 38.08 5.94
CA LYS A 768 -6.88 38.81 5.03
C LYS A 768 -6.40 38.75 3.58
N MET A 769 -5.10 38.84 3.33
CA MET A 769 -4.52 38.66 1.99
C MET A 769 -4.72 37.23 1.47
N THR A 770 -4.42 36.20 2.27
CA THR A 770 -4.60 34.79 1.87
C THR A 770 -6.07 34.47 1.56
N ALA A 771 -7.02 35.02 2.32
CA ALA A 771 -8.43 34.87 2.03
C ALA A 771 -8.84 35.57 0.72
N GLY A 772 -8.31 36.77 0.46
CA GLY A 772 -8.52 37.52 -0.78
C GLY A 772 -8.08 36.76 -2.04
N MET A 773 -7.07 35.88 -1.94
CA MET A 773 -6.58 35.04 -3.04
C MET A 773 -7.48 33.83 -3.36
N GLN A 774 -8.50 33.54 -2.56
CA GLN A 774 -9.42 32.42 -2.80
C GLN A 774 -10.56 32.82 -3.75
N ILE A 775 -10.64 32.11 -4.88
CA ILE A 775 -11.59 32.38 -5.98
C ILE A 775 -13.04 32.03 -5.58
N ASP A 776 -13.25 30.92 -4.84
CA ASP A 776 -14.58 30.55 -4.36
C ASP A 776 -14.98 31.42 -3.14
N SER A 777 -16.00 32.26 -3.35
CA SER A 777 -16.63 33.11 -2.33
C SER A 777 -17.09 32.36 -1.07
N LYS A 778 -17.54 31.10 -1.16
CA LYS A 778 -17.97 30.30 0.00
C LYS A 778 -16.77 29.84 0.82
N VAL A 779 -15.71 29.39 0.16
CA VAL A 779 -14.45 28.98 0.81
C VAL A 779 -13.77 30.19 1.46
N ARG A 780 -13.70 31.32 0.75
CA ARG A 780 -13.20 32.61 1.28
C ARG A 780 -13.94 33.04 2.54
N ASN A 781 -15.27 33.15 2.48
CA ASN A 781 -16.10 33.58 3.61
C ASN A 781 -16.00 32.62 4.82
N LYS A 782 -15.75 31.31 4.57
CA LYS A 782 -15.50 30.33 5.63
C LYS A 782 -14.12 30.53 6.27
N LEU A 783 -13.08 30.74 5.47
CA LEU A 783 -11.71 31.02 5.93
C LEU A 783 -11.62 32.30 6.76
N GLU A 784 -12.22 33.40 6.29
CA GLU A 784 -12.21 34.67 7.02
C GLU A 784 -12.87 34.55 8.41
N LYS A 785 -14.01 33.85 8.50
CA LYS A 785 -14.70 33.63 9.79
C LYS A 785 -13.90 32.73 10.72
N LEU A 786 -13.34 31.63 10.23
CA LEU A 786 -12.54 30.70 11.02
C LEU A 786 -11.28 31.37 11.59
N ARG A 787 -10.48 32.02 10.73
CA ARG A 787 -9.24 32.69 11.15
C ARG A 787 -9.52 33.94 11.99
N GLY A 788 -10.59 34.67 11.70
CA GLY A 788 -11.03 35.82 12.49
C GLY A 788 -11.43 35.47 13.92
N LEU A 789 -12.08 34.31 14.14
CA LEU A 789 -12.38 33.79 15.48
C LEU A 789 -11.10 33.49 16.29
N GLN A 790 -10.14 32.79 15.69
CA GLN A 790 -8.88 32.42 16.34
C GLN A 790 -8.04 33.65 16.73
N ILE A 791 -7.90 34.62 15.83
CA ILE A 791 -7.14 35.86 16.10
C ILE A 791 -7.83 36.70 17.19
N ASN A 792 -9.16 36.79 17.19
CA ASN A 792 -9.90 37.51 18.23
C ASN A 792 -9.79 36.85 19.62
N LEU A 793 -9.72 35.52 19.69
CA LEU A 793 -9.43 34.80 20.93
C LEU A 793 -8.03 35.16 21.45
N PHE A 794 -7.02 35.12 20.57
CA PHE A 794 -5.63 35.39 20.94
C PHE A 794 -5.44 36.82 21.50
N ILE A 795 -6.04 37.82 20.85
CA ILE A 795 -6.02 39.22 21.33
C ILE A 795 -6.67 39.34 22.72
N ARG A 796 -7.80 38.66 22.99
CA ARG A 796 -8.45 38.68 24.30
C ARG A 796 -7.56 38.09 25.41
N ILE A 797 -6.83 37.01 25.11
CA ILE A 797 -5.91 36.38 26.06
C ILE A 797 -4.72 37.30 26.36
N LEU A 798 -4.11 37.92 25.33
CA LEU A 798 -3.03 38.90 25.52
C LEU A 798 -3.45 40.11 26.37
N LEU A 799 -4.64 40.67 26.12
CA LEU A 799 -5.17 41.81 26.89
C LEU A 799 -5.40 41.44 28.37
N MET A 800 -5.89 40.24 28.64
CA MET A 800 -6.06 39.73 30.00
C MET A 800 -4.71 39.54 30.71
N PHE A 801 -3.70 38.95 30.05
CA PHE A 801 -2.36 38.82 30.62
C PHE A 801 -1.71 40.18 30.88
N ALA A 802 -1.84 41.15 29.96
CA ALA A 802 -1.38 42.52 30.17
C ALA A 802 -2.06 43.19 31.39
N THR A 803 -3.35 42.96 31.58
CA THR A 803 -4.11 43.45 32.74
C THR A 803 -3.56 42.89 34.05
N VAL A 804 -3.29 41.58 34.11
CA VAL A 804 -2.76 40.94 35.33
C VAL A 804 -1.31 41.34 35.62
N VAL A 805 -0.46 41.47 34.60
CA VAL A 805 0.89 42.05 34.75
C VAL A 805 0.82 43.49 35.28
N THR A 806 -0.13 44.29 34.79
CA THR A 806 -0.35 45.67 35.27
C THR A 806 -0.74 45.68 36.76
N PHE A 807 -1.65 44.81 37.20
CA PHE A 807 -1.99 44.68 38.62
C PHE A 807 -0.81 44.22 39.48
N GLY A 808 0.04 43.32 38.99
CA GLY A 808 1.28 42.92 39.67
C GLY A 808 2.29 44.07 39.81
N ALA A 809 2.44 44.88 38.74
CA ALA A 809 3.26 46.09 38.76
C ALA A 809 2.74 47.11 39.79
N ILE A 810 1.42 47.35 39.83
CA ILE A 810 0.78 48.26 40.79
C ILE A 810 0.95 47.73 42.23
N ALA A 811 0.80 46.42 42.47
CA ALA A 811 0.98 45.80 43.78
C ALA A 811 2.42 45.93 44.30
N SER A 812 3.42 45.74 43.43
CA SER A 812 4.83 45.95 43.75
C SER A 812 5.15 47.42 44.04
N LEU A 813 4.74 48.34 43.16
CA LEU A 813 5.00 49.78 43.31
C LEU A 813 4.27 50.43 44.51
N ARG A 814 3.06 49.97 44.85
CA ARG A 814 2.29 50.47 46.01
C ARG A 814 2.62 49.76 47.33
N ASN A 815 3.35 48.64 47.28
CA ASN A 815 3.81 47.84 48.43
C ASN A 815 2.74 47.63 49.53
N SER A 816 1.50 47.33 49.12
CA SER A 816 0.34 47.21 50.03
C SER A 816 -0.34 45.85 49.87
N THR A 817 -0.61 45.19 51.00
CA THR A 817 -1.14 43.82 51.08
C THR A 817 -2.47 43.65 50.35
N GLN A 818 -3.32 44.69 50.32
CA GLN A 818 -4.61 44.62 49.61
C GLN A 818 -4.43 44.45 48.10
N PHE A 819 -3.47 45.15 47.49
CA PHE A 819 -3.17 45.00 46.06
C PHE A 819 -2.51 43.65 45.74
N TRP A 820 -1.71 43.11 46.66
CA TRP A 820 -1.17 41.75 46.52
C TRP A 820 -2.28 40.69 46.55
N CYS A 821 -3.27 40.81 47.45
CA CYS A 821 -4.44 39.93 47.44
C CYS A 821 -5.24 40.04 46.13
N ILE A 822 -5.48 41.26 45.63
CA ILE A 822 -6.19 41.48 44.35
C ILE A 822 -5.41 40.85 43.18
N TYR A 823 -4.09 41.03 43.12
CA TYR A 823 -3.22 40.41 42.12
C TYR A 823 -3.28 38.89 42.18
N SER A 824 -3.21 38.28 43.37
CA SER A 824 -3.31 36.82 43.54
C SER A 824 -4.67 36.27 43.13
N ILE A 825 -5.76 36.98 43.43
CA ILE A 825 -7.12 36.61 42.98
C ILE A 825 -7.21 36.74 41.45
N ALA A 826 -6.70 37.81 40.86
CA ALA A 826 -6.70 38.03 39.41
C ALA A 826 -5.90 36.92 38.68
N GLN A 827 -4.73 36.53 39.19
CA GLN A 827 -3.95 35.39 38.69
C GLN A 827 -4.72 34.06 38.77
N GLY A 828 -5.42 33.80 39.88
CA GLY A 828 -6.24 32.58 40.02
C GLY A 828 -7.43 32.54 39.04
N VAL A 829 -8.13 33.66 38.88
CA VAL A 829 -9.28 33.78 37.96
C VAL A 829 -8.86 33.73 36.49
N GLN A 830 -7.67 34.25 36.16
CA GLN A 830 -7.10 34.25 34.80
C GLN A 830 -7.10 32.85 34.17
N GLY A 831 -6.70 31.81 34.91
CA GLY A 831 -6.68 30.43 34.41
C GLY A 831 -8.07 29.94 33.97
N ILE A 832 -9.07 30.15 34.82
CA ILE A 832 -10.47 29.75 34.57
C ILE A 832 -11.05 30.50 33.36
N VAL A 833 -10.84 31.82 33.28
CA VAL A 833 -11.32 32.64 32.16
C VAL A 833 -10.65 32.24 30.84
N THR A 834 -9.34 31.95 30.85
CA THR A 834 -8.63 31.41 29.69
C THR A 834 -9.27 30.11 29.21
N THR A 835 -9.47 29.15 30.12
CA THR A 835 -10.06 27.84 29.80
C THR A 835 -11.47 27.96 29.21
N LEU A 836 -12.31 28.86 29.75
CA LEU A 836 -13.66 29.10 29.24
C LEU A 836 -13.66 29.73 27.84
N LEU A 837 -12.81 30.75 27.61
CA LEU A 837 -12.68 31.43 26.31
C LEU A 837 -12.20 30.46 25.21
N VAL A 838 -11.22 29.61 25.52
CA VAL A 838 -10.72 28.58 24.61
C VAL A 838 -11.78 27.51 24.35
N THR A 839 -12.38 26.94 25.40
CA THR A 839 -13.41 25.89 25.29
C THR A 839 -14.61 26.35 24.44
N CYS A 840 -15.05 27.60 24.62
CA CYS A 840 -16.12 28.19 23.82
C CYS A 840 -15.72 28.31 22.33
N ASN A 841 -14.50 28.79 22.04
CA ASN A 841 -13.99 28.85 20.66
C ASN A 841 -13.83 27.46 20.03
N CYS A 842 -13.31 26.46 20.74
CA CYS A 842 -13.20 25.10 20.23
C CYS A 842 -14.58 24.50 19.87
N LYS A 843 -15.62 24.75 20.68
CA LYS A 843 -17.01 24.37 20.35
C LYS A 843 -17.52 25.08 19.10
N ILE A 844 -17.26 26.38 18.95
CA ILE A 844 -17.66 27.16 17.76
C ILE A 844 -16.91 26.68 16.50
N LEU A 845 -15.58 26.47 16.58
CA LEU A 845 -14.79 25.94 15.47
C LEU A 845 -15.30 24.57 15.03
N LYS A 846 -15.63 23.68 15.98
CA LYS A 846 -16.21 22.35 15.69
C LYS A 846 -17.55 22.45 14.93
N LEU A 847 -18.39 23.46 15.19
CA LEU A 847 -19.62 23.71 14.44
C LEU A 847 -19.36 24.16 12.99
N TYR A 848 -18.23 24.79 12.70
CA TYR A 848 -17.84 25.20 11.33
C TYR A 848 -17.02 24.13 10.58
N THR A 849 -16.37 23.19 11.28
CA THR A 849 -15.62 22.08 10.66
C THR A 849 -16.44 20.80 10.47
N THR A 850 -17.50 20.58 11.25
CA THR A 850 -18.39 19.42 11.06
C THR A 850 -19.06 19.46 9.68
N PRO A 851 -18.94 18.41 8.84
CA PRO A 851 -19.68 18.33 7.59
C PRO A 851 -21.18 18.38 7.84
N ARG A 852 -21.94 19.14 7.03
CA ARG A 852 -23.40 19.02 7.04
C ARG A 852 -23.78 17.64 6.49
N MET A 853 -23.96 16.66 7.37
CA MET A 853 -24.72 15.46 7.00
C MET A 853 -26.09 15.91 6.51
N HIS A 854 -26.46 15.50 5.29
CA HIS A 854 -27.85 15.60 4.86
C HIS A 854 -28.69 14.76 5.83
N LYS A 855 -29.48 15.44 6.67
CA LYS A 855 -30.51 14.76 7.45
C LYS A 855 -31.54 14.22 6.46
N ASN A 856 -31.41 12.94 6.10
CA ASN A 856 -32.57 12.19 5.64
C ASN A 856 -33.63 12.30 6.73
N ARG A 857 -34.72 13.00 6.39
CA ARG A 857 -35.91 13.10 7.23
C ARG A 857 -36.36 11.66 7.48
N LYS A 858 -36.24 11.16 8.71
CA LYS A 858 -37.03 10.01 9.17
C LYS A 858 -38.49 10.43 9.15
N GLY A 859 -39.13 10.28 8.00
CA GLY A 859 -40.59 10.27 7.91
C GLY A 859 -41.09 9.09 8.71
N ARG A 860 -41.86 9.34 9.77
CA ARG A 860 -42.75 8.31 10.31
C ARG A 860 -43.79 8.04 9.23
N TYR A 861 -43.69 6.90 8.56
CA TYR A 861 -44.86 6.25 8.00
C TYR A 861 -45.35 5.23 9.01
N SER A 862 -46.36 5.64 9.77
CA SER A 862 -47.34 4.70 10.33
C SER A 862 -48.01 3.98 9.16
N GLY A 863 -48.20 2.66 9.30
CA GLY A 863 -48.56 1.80 8.17
C GLY A 863 -49.94 2.08 7.57
N LEU A 864 -50.08 1.64 6.32
CA LEU A 864 -51.33 1.29 5.65
C LEU A 864 -51.06 0.01 4.82
N GLN A 865 -52.11 -0.80 4.65
CA GLN A 865 -52.01 -2.19 4.20
C GLN A 865 -51.88 -2.35 2.68
N ASP A 866 -51.73 -3.62 2.27
CA ASP A 866 -51.73 -4.13 0.90
C ASP A 866 -52.90 -3.60 0.03
N GLY A 867 -52.65 -3.43 -1.27
CA GLY A 867 -53.74 -3.18 -2.24
C GLY A 867 -53.29 -2.58 -3.58
N GLU A 868 -53.16 -3.46 -4.58
CA GLU A 868 -53.41 -3.25 -6.03
C GLU A 868 -52.72 -2.13 -6.85
N GLY A 869 -52.35 -2.51 -8.08
CA GLY A 869 -51.58 -1.69 -9.03
C GLY A 869 -52.33 -0.55 -9.74
N GLY A 870 -51.58 0.27 -10.48
CA GLY A 870 -52.15 1.33 -11.33
C GLY A 870 -51.10 2.20 -12.02
N ARG A 871 -51.19 2.27 -13.36
CA ARG A 871 -50.33 3.02 -14.28
C ARG A 871 -50.45 4.56 -14.18
N TYR A 872 -49.42 5.23 -14.75
CA TYR A 872 -49.38 6.61 -15.28
C TYR A 872 -49.44 7.81 -14.31
N GLY A 873 -48.73 8.89 -14.67
CA GLY A 873 -48.80 10.19 -14.00
C GLY A 873 -47.62 11.13 -14.29
N VAL A 874 -47.55 11.69 -15.50
CA VAL A 874 -46.67 12.83 -15.80
C VAL A 874 -47.17 14.08 -15.06
N LEU A 875 -46.28 14.89 -14.49
CA LEU A 875 -46.59 16.30 -14.21
C LEU A 875 -45.36 17.19 -14.32
N SER A 876 -45.35 18.01 -15.38
CA SER A 876 -44.48 19.18 -15.53
C SER A 876 -44.97 20.32 -14.65
N VAL A 877 -44.05 21.10 -14.07
CA VAL A 877 -44.34 22.46 -13.61
C VAL A 877 -43.19 23.39 -14.03
N THR A 878 -43.47 24.20 -15.05
CA THR A 878 -42.70 25.40 -15.39
C THR A 878 -43.15 26.59 -14.55
N ASN A 879 -42.23 27.52 -14.23
CA ASN A 879 -42.52 28.96 -14.17
C ASN A 879 -41.20 29.78 -14.21
N PRO A 880 -41.23 31.07 -14.58
CA PRO A 880 -40.17 31.65 -15.42
C PRO A 880 -39.65 32.99 -14.83
N ASN A 881 -39.41 33.99 -15.69
CA ASN A 881 -38.92 35.36 -15.42
C ASN A 881 -37.38 35.41 -15.27
N TYR A 882 -36.63 35.96 -16.23
CA TYR A 882 -36.80 37.30 -16.82
C TYR A 882 -36.41 37.36 -18.32
N ALA A 883 -37.14 38.21 -19.07
CA ALA A 883 -36.74 38.76 -20.37
C ALA A 883 -35.97 40.10 -20.16
N GLU A 884 -35.45 40.88 -21.13
CA GLU A 884 -35.67 41.00 -22.59
C GLU A 884 -34.53 41.87 -23.18
N ASP A 885 -34.20 41.73 -24.48
CA ASP A 885 -33.74 42.78 -25.46
C ASP A 885 -32.51 43.72 -25.20
N ALA A 886 -31.77 44.26 -26.20
CA ALA A 886 -31.73 44.07 -27.66
C ALA A 886 -30.39 44.59 -28.30
N ASP A 887 -30.16 44.21 -29.56
CA ASP A 887 -29.32 44.74 -30.67
C ASP A 887 -28.17 45.78 -30.49
N GLY A 888 -27.11 45.58 -31.29
CA GLY A 888 -26.10 46.61 -31.63
C GLY A 888 -24.89 46.10 -32.43
N LEU A 889 -24.80 46.42 -33.72
CA LEU A 889 -23.70 46.05 -34.64
C LEU A 889 -22.48 47.00 -34.55
N ILE A 890 -21.29 46.46 -34.84
CA ILE A 890 -20.24 46.95 -35.78
C ILE A 890 -18.82 46.51 -35.32
N ASN A 891 -18.09 45.88 -36.25
CA ASN A 891 -16.63 45.86 -36.55
C ASN A 891 -15.68 46.63 -35.60
N ASP A 892 -14.42 46.24 -35.33
CA ASP A 892 -13.48 45.22 -35.85
C ASP A 892 -12.24 45.20 -34.89
N ALA A 893 -11.25 44.31 -34.87
CA ALA A 893 -10.88 43.13 -35.67
C ALA A 893 -9.86 42.24 -34.89
N ASP A 894 -9.42 41.16 -35.55
CA ASP A 894 -8.06 40.56 -35.56
C ASP A 894 -7.69 39.35 -34.65
N SER A 895 -6.92 38.44 -35.26
CA SER A 895 -6.23 37.24 -34.74
C SER A 895 -7.03 35.98 -34.32
N SER A 896 -7.47 35.24 -35.34
CA SER A 896 -7.22 33.80 -35.53
C SER A 896 -7.55 32.78 -34.41
N LEU A 897 -8.64 32.02 -34.62
CA LEU A 897 -8.82 30.64 -34.12
C LEU A 897 -8.98 29.69 -35.32
N VAL A 898 -8.04 28.76 -35.52
CA VAL A 898 -8.18 27.69 -36.51
C VAL A 898 -8.68 26.41 -35.83
N LYS A 899 -9.95 26.08 -36.07
CA LYS A 899 -10.44 24.69 -35.98
C LYS A 899 -10.07 23.97 -37.28
N MET A 900 -9.60 22.72 -37.17
CA MET A 900 -9.74 21.75 -38.26
C MET A 900 -10.32 20.45 -37.72
N ASN A 901 -11.52 20.11 -38.19
CA ASN A 901 -12.03 18.75 -38.16
C ASN A 901 -11.29 17.94 -39.24
N TYR A 902 -11.20 16.62 -39.07
CA TYR A 902 -10.98 15.70 -40.19
C TYR A 902 -12.18 14.74 -40.30
N SER A 903 -12.57 14.47 -41.54
CA SER A 903 -13.71 13.65 -41.93
C SER A 903 -13.28 12.25 -42.35
N GLU A 904 -14.10 11.24 -42.02
CA GLU A 904 -13.99 9.88 -42.57
C GLU A 904 -14.28 9.86 -44.08
N GLY A 905 -13.72 8.88 -44.81
CA GLY A 905 -14.01 8.74 -46.24
C GLY A 905 -13.23 7.68 -47.01
N ASN A 906 -13.68 6.42 -46.91
CA ASN A 906 -13.66 5.37 -47.94
C ASN A 906 -12.37 4.57 -48.29
N LEU A 907 -12.63 3.28 -48.52
CA LEU A 907 -11.74 2.28 -49.11
C LEU A 907 -11.45 2.55 -50.59
N ILE A 908 -10.36 1.96 -51.10
CA ILE A 908 -10.34 1.19 -52.37
C ILE A 908 -9.10 0.25 -52.38
N GLU A 909 -9.13 -0.71 -53.30
CA GLU A 909 -8.39 -1.98 -53.31
C GLU A 909 -6.86 -1.91 -53.49
N ARG A 910 -6.24 -3.06 -53.20
CA ARG A 910 -4.82 -3.37 -53.39
C ARG A 910 -4.63 -4.02 -54.77
N THR A 911 -3.82 -3.41 -55.64
CA THR A 911 -3.38 -4.01 -56.92
C THR A 911 -1.87 -3.92 -57.09
N ASP A 912 -1.32 -4.92 -57.77
CA ASP A 912 0.10 -5.26 -57.83
C ASP A 912 0.98 -4.39 -58.74
N TYR A 913 2.29 -4.45 -58.45
CA TYR A 913 3.44 -4.36 -59.36
C TYR A 913 3.46 -3.33 -60.50
N LYS A 914 4.43 -2.41 -60.42
CA LYS A 914 5.58 -2.40 -61.36
C LYS A 914 6.71 -1.48 -60.88
N GLU A 915 7.89 -2.05 -60.68
CA GLU A 915 9.13 -1.28 -60.76
C GLU A 915 9.37 -0.84 -62.21
N ASN A 916 10.00 0.32 -62.39
CA ASN A 916 10.59 0.70 -63.67
C ASN A 916 12.04 1.10 -63.43
N THR A 917 12.96 0.49 -64.17
CA THR A 917 14.40 0.67 -64.04
C THR A 917 14.86 2.02 -64.59
N ASP A 918 15.94 2.57 -64.03
CA ASP A 918 17.19 2.82 -64.79
C ASP A 918 18.19 3.65 -63.96
N ASN A 919 19.36 3.06 -63.64
CA ASN A 919 20.65 3.53 -64.18
C ASN A 919 21.89 2.76 -63.65
N VAL A 920 22.78 2.40 -64.59
CA VAL A 920 24.24 2.15 -64.45
C VAL A 920 24.68 1.03 -63.45
N LYS A 921 24.97 -0.21 -63.87
CA LYS A 921 26.13 -0.79 -64.65
C LYS A 921 27.47 -0.97 -63.89
N ASN A 922 28.08 -2.14 -64.18
CA ASN A 922 29.43 -2.64 -63.83
C ASN A 922 29.58 -3.22 -62.40
N ASP A 923 30.13 -4.42 -62.14
CA ASP A 923 30.90 -5.37 -62.99
C ASP A 923 30.71 -6.88 -62.66
N LEU A 924 31.07 -7.73 -63.64
CA LEU A 924 31.32 -9.20 -63.72
C LEU A 924 30.99 -10.13 -62.52
N ILE A 925 30.21 -11.23 -62.67
CA ILE A 925 30.29 -12.45 -63.53
C ILE A 925 31.28 -13.53 -63.05
N ASN A 926 30.71 -14.68 -62.62
CA ASN A 926 31.10 -16.07 -62.91
C ASN A 926 30.01 -16.99 -62.31
N ALA A 927 28.97 -17.43 -63.03
CA ALA A 927 28.92 -18.43 -64.11
C ALA A 927 29.06 -19.90 -63.64
N LEU A 928 27.92 -20.59 -63.46
CA LEU A 928 27.55 -21.84 -64.16
C LEU A 928 26.17 -22.38 -63.70
N SER A 929 25.30 -22.69 -64.67
CA SER A 929 24.05 -23.48 -64.51
C SER A 929 24.27 -24.89 -65.08
N ILE A 930 23.41 -25.89 -64.83
CA ILE A 930 22.22 -26.31 -65.63
C ILE A 930 21.60 -27.51 -64.85
N ALA A 931 20.33 -27.46 -64.42
CA ALA A 931 19.15 -28.19 -64.96
C ALA A 931 19.16 -29.74 -64.77
N GLU A 932 18.05 -30.50 -64.68
CA GLU A 932 16.64 -30.24 -65.07
C GLU A 932 15.66 -31.31 -64.47
N LEU A 933 14.33 -31.03 -64.49
CA LEU A 933 13.16 -31.95 -64.43
C LEU A 933 12.74 -32.65 -63.10
N SER A 934 11.46 -33.05 -62.87
CA SER A 934 10.13 -32.40 -63.07
C SER A 934 9.00 -33.19 -62.35
N LYS A 935 7.88 -32.53 -61.97
CA LYS A 935 6.49 -33.06 -61.76
C LYS A 935 6.16 -34.01 -60.57
N SER A 936 5.52 -33.43 -59.54
CA SER A 936 4.16 -33.73 -58.97
C SER A 936 3.43 -35.09 -59.19
N PRO A 937 2.44 -35.51 -58.34
CA PRO A 937 2.08 -35.10 -56.96
C PRO A 937 1.72 -36.27 -55.99
N LEU A 938 1.16 -35.93 -54.81
CA LEU A 938 0.59 -36.77 -53.73
C LEU A 938 -0.32 -37.94 -54.15
N PRO A 939 -0.46 -38.97 -53.27
CA PRO A 939 -1.82 -39.30 -52.80
C PRO A 939 -1.96 -39.57 -51.28
N GLN A 940 -3.22 -39.70 -50.84
CA GLN A 940 -3.70 -39.79 -49.46
C GLN A 940 -3.60 -41.20 -48.83
N CYS A 941 -3.76 -41.27 -47.51
CA CYS A 941 -3.91 -42.51 -46.74
C CYS A 941 -5.29 -43.17 -46.91
N GLN A 942 -5.36 -44.50 -46.82
CA GLN A 942 -6.42 -45.22 -46.07
C GLN A 942 -6.06 -46.69 -45.76
N SER A 943 -6.37 -47.11 -44.52
CA SER A 943 -6.67 -48.49 -44.01
C SER A 943 -5.97 -49.73 -44.63
N ALA A 944 -5.42 -50.68 -43.86
CA ALA A 944 -6.14 -51.44 -42.84
C ALA A 944 -5.26 -52.40 -41.98
N SER A 945 -5.72 -52.67 -40.76
CA SER A 945 -5.69 -53.94 -39.99
C SER A 945 -4.40 -54.74 -39.70
N SER A 946 -4.36 -55.17 -38.43
CA SER A 946 -3.82 -56.43 -37.87
C SER A 946 -2.40 -56.47 -37.28
N SER A 947 -2.30 -57.24 -36.19
CA SER A 947 -1.17 -57.52 -35.31
C SER A 947 -0.73 -59.00 -35.46
N PRO A 948 0.00 -59.65 -34.53
CA PRO A 948 1.08 -59.24 -33.62
C PRO A 948 2.33 -60.17 -33.69
N SER A 949 3.56 -59.63 -33.57
CA SER A 949 4.79 -60.30 -33.03
C SER A 949 6.03 -59.47 -33.39
N GLY A 950 7.10 -59.35 -32.60
CA GLY A 950 7.37 -59.81 -31.23
C GLY A 950 8.88 -59.83 -30.94
N ARG A 951 9.27 -59.75 -29.66
CA ARG A 951 10.60 -60.10 -29.07
C ARG A 951 11.87 -59.32 -29.48
N PHE A 952 12.60 -58.89 -28.44
CA PHE A 952 14.03 -58.51 -28.39
C PHE A 952 14.44 -57.30 -29.27
N LEU A 953 15.17 -56.29 -28.77
CA LEU A 953 16.03 -56.16 -27.59
C LEU A 953 15.73 -54.86 -26.81
#